data_AF-A0A254RQI8-F1
#
_entry.id   AF-A0A254RQI8-F1
#
_cell.length_a   1.000
_cell.length_b   1.000
_cell.length_c   1.000
_cell.angle_alpha   90.00
_cell.angle_beta   90.00
_cell.angle_gamma   90.00
#
_symmetry.space_group_name_H-M   'P 1'
#
loop_
_entity.id
_entity.type
_entity.pdbx_description
1 polymer ?
#
loop_
_entity_poly.entity_id
_entity_poly.type
_entity_poly.pdbx_seq_one_letter_code
_entity_poly.pdbx_strand_id
1 'polypeptide(L)'
;MKTLGLVFGTLACAATVFAPVAFAAENPLKLWYNSDAGTSFTDALPIGNGYMGGIVYGGVAKDIIGLNESTVWSGGPGDNNKQGAASHLKDARDAMFRGDYRTAESIVSNYMIGPGPASFQPVGDLVITTSHSGATNYRRELDLKTAIAKTTYTAGGVNYTREYFASYPDHVIVVRLTADKSGSVSFGATMTTPHRSNSMSNSGNTLVYDVTVNSIKFQNRLNVVADGGTVSVANGKINVQGANSAMLVLTTATNFKSYNDVSGNPGAIATEIMSKVAKKSYDDLLSAHLKDYQTIFNRVSLNLGEPDKSAGDITSTRVKNFNSTNDPSLVELHYQFGRYLLISSSRKGGQPANLQGIWNKDTNPVWGSKYTTNINLEMNYWPVETANLGECVWPLIDKIKSMVPQGEKTAKVHWGVDEGWVEHHNTDLWNRTAPIDGAWGLWPTGAGWLSTHLWEHYLFNPTDKAYLQDVYSTMKGAALFFVNSLIEEPETGNKYLVTAPSDSPENDHGGYNVCFGPTMDNQIIRDVLNYTIEASKILGVDEDVRAKMEAVVKRLPPTKTGKYGQITEWLQDWDDPNNKNRHISHLYGLFPSAQITPEETPDLIKGAGVTLKQRGDDATGWSLAWKINFWARMHDGDHAYTMIRMLLTPNKTYNNLFDSHPPFQIDGNFGAVSGVNEMLMQSHNGRINLLPALPSQWKDGSIKGIRARGGFEIDSMAWKGGKLTYVAIKSDVGQTLNIVNGSNKFTTTTVPGKVYEFDGNLKLTNQPFEAVTIPGKIQAESYVAMDGVQIEPDEDGEPNLGWINDGDYSEYLVKVPAAGAYKLTARVASGAEEKSTITVSDSTGKALATLTVDPAKTEGWNDWYESATTIDLPKGEQKLKFTYNGSDTYLMNVDWYSFESDPTAIPTAVRVASALSVRQVSMARASVALMVSADGDFEARLYSANGNLVAKRQGSGNSLVEFGKNGRLLQGTYIAVVKSGNLQKTLKIKAY
;
A
#
# COMPACT_ATOMS: atom_id res chain seq x y z
N MET A 1 -38.90 -70.07 -14.87
CA MET A 1 -37.97 -69.46 -15.85
C MET A 1 -38.68 -68.29 -16.53
N LYS A 2 -37.99 -67.15 -16.62
CA LYS A 2 -38.30 -65.95 -17.42
C LYS A 2 -39.55 -65.15 -17.03
N THR A 3 -39.28 -63.96 -16.52
CA THR A 3 -40.22 -62.88 -16.17
C THR A 3 -40.68 -62.13 -17.42
N LEU A 4 -41.99 -61.90 -17.49
CA LEU A 4 -42.75 -61.21 -18.54
C LEU A 4 -42.47 -59.71 -18.59
N GLY A 5 -42.66 -59.12 -19.78
CA GLY A 5 -42.62 -57.68 -20.00
C GLY A 5 -43.97 -57.03 -20.32
N LEU A 6 -43.91 -55.68 -20.34
CA LEU A 6 -44.75 -54.67 -21.03
C LEU A 6 -46.16 -54.41 -20.43
N VAL A 7 -46.72 -53.19 -20.26
CA VAL A 7 -46.52 -51.78 -20.71
C VAL A 7 -47.18 -50.82 -19.69
N PHE A 8 -46.79 -49.52 -19.71
CA PHE A 8 -47.55 -48.24 -19.52
C PHE A 8 -46.68 -47.30 -18.65
N GLY A 9 -46.38 -46.04 -18.94
CA GLY A 9 -46.95 -44.99 -19.81
C GLY A 9 -46.72 -43.68 -19.03
N THR A 10 -45.72 -42.88 -19.38
CA THR A 10 -45.25 -41.72 -18.59
C THR A 10 -45.85 -40.40 -19.08
N LEU A 11 -46.54 -39.68 -18.18
CA LEU A 11 -46.90 -38.27 -18.34
C LEU A 11 -45.69 -37.38 -18.00
N ALA A 12 -45.41 -36.40 -18.86
CA ALA A 12 -44.39 -35.39 -18.66
C ALA A 12 -44.95 -34.18 -17.88
N CYS A 13 -44.32 -33.84 -16.75
CA CYS A 13 -44.45 -32.54 -16.09
C CYS A 13 -43.29 -31.65 -16.52
N ALA A 14 -43.60 -30.49 -17.10
CA ALA A 14 -42.62 -29.45 -17.43
C ALA A 14 -42.11 -28.78 -16.14
N ALA A 15 -40.86 -29.03 -15.78
CA ALA A 15 -40.15 -28.26 -14.78
C ALA A 15 -39.54 -27.02 -15.45
N THR A 16 -40.00 -25.84 -15.06
CA THR A 16 -39.32 -24.56 -15.32
C THR A 16 -37.90 -24.63 -14.77
N VAL A 17 -36.93 -24.67 -15.66
CA VAL A 17 -35.51 -24.50 -15.36
C VAL A 17 -35.33 -23.05 -14.89
N PHE A 18 -35.19 -22.86 -13.57
CA PHE A 18 -34.63 -21.62 -13.04
C PHE A 18 -33.19 -21.54 -13.55
N ALA A 19 -32.94 -20.61 -14.47
CA ALA A 19 -31.57 -20.19 -14.77
C ALA A 19 -30.92 -19.73 -13.45
N PRO A 20 -29.68 -20.15 -13.15
CA PRO A 20 -29.00 -19.64 -11.97
C PRO A 20 -28.88 -18.12 -12.12
N VAL A 21 -29.54 -17.40 -11.23
CA VAL A 21 -29.29 -15.98 -11.02
C VAL A 21 -27.81 -15.89 -10.65
N ALA A 22 -27.01 -15.28 -11.51
CA ALA A 22 -25.66 -14.88 -11.15
C ALA A 22 -25.79 -14.00 -9.91
N PHE A 23 -25.40 -14.53 -8.75
CA PHE A 23 -25.22 -13.72 -7.56
C PHE A 23 -24.26 -12.60 -7.95
N ALA A 24 -24.73 -11.36 -7.93
CA ALA A 24 -23.85 -10.20 -8.02
C ALA A 24 -22.75 -10.39 -6.99
N ALA A 25 -21.48 -10.34 -7.43
CA ALA A 25 -20.33 -10.62 -6.58
C ALA A 25 -20.44 -9.76 -5.30
N GLU A 26 -20.55 -10.44 -4.16
CA GLU A 26 -20.54 -9.84 -2.84
C GLU A 26 -19.25 -9.03 -2.68
N ASN A 27 -19.30 -7.87 -2.02
CA ASN A 27 -18.11 -7.03 -1.80
C ASN A 27 -17.00 -7.88 -1.14
N PRO A 28 -15.85 -8.16 -1.81
CA PRO A 28 -14.85 -9.10 -1.30
C PRO A 28 -14.10 -8.57 -0.06
N LEU A 29 -14.21 -7.26 0.21
CA LEU A 29 -13.57 -6.57 1.32
C LEU A 29 -14.43 -6.53 2.60
N LYS A 30 -15.11 -7.65 2.90
CA LYS A 30 -15.90 -7.83 4.10
C LYS A 30 -15.37 -8.97 4.94
N LEU A 31 -15.19 -8.71 6.23
CA LEU A 31 -15.14 -9.78 7.23
C LEU A 31 -16.59 -10.10 7.60
N TRP A 32 -17.01 -11.36 7.56
CA TRP A 32 -18.38 -11.73 7.90
C TRP A 32 -18.51 -13.08 8.59
N TYR A 33 -19.55 -13.20 9.42
CA TYR A 33 -19.81 -14.32 10.30
C TYR A 33 -21.31 -14.57 10.46
N ASN A 34 -21.68 -15.81 10.73
CA ASN A 34 -23.06 -16.28 10.89
C ASN A 34 -23.44 -16.59 12.36
N SER A 35 -22.60 -16.19 13.31
CA SER A 35 -22.86 -16.26 14.76
C SER A 35 -22.34 -15.01 15.47
N ASP A 36 -22.85 -14.73 16.67
CA ASP A 36 -22.25 -13.68 17.52
C ASP A 36 -20.84 -14.08 18.01
N ALA A 37 -20.10 -13.10 18.53
CA ALA A 37 -18.76 -13.31 19.06
C ALA A 37 -18.75 -13.88 20.50
N GLY A 38 -19.92 -14.09 21.11
CA GLY A 38 -20.05 -14.48 22.52
C GLY A 38 -19.29 -13.54 23.45
N THR A 39 -18.27 -14.08 24.13
CA THR A 39 -17.32 -13.33 24.98
C THR A 39 -15.90 -13.33 24.42
N SER A 40 -15.71 -13.79 23.17
CA SER A 40 -14.40 -13.91 22.53
C SER A 40 -14.01 -12.59 21.87
N PHE A 41 -13.02 -11.90 22.44
CA PHE A 41 -12.48 -10.65 21.90
C PHE A 41 -11.95 -10.80 20.47
N THR A 42 -11.30 -11.93 20.21
CA THR A 42 -10.69 -12.30 18.92
C THR A 42 -11.70 -12.79 17.89
N ASP A 43 -12.98 -12.87 18.25
CA ASP A 43 -14.08 -13.09 17.30
C ASP A 43 -14.85 -11.79 17.02
N ALA A 44 -14.70 -10.76 17.86
CA ALA A 44 -15.41 -9.49 17.75
C ALA A 44 -14.78 -8.54 16.72
N LEU A 45 -15.57 -7.59 16.22
CA LEU A 45 -15.19 -6.71 15.11
C LEU A 45 -14.65 -5.36 15.60
N PRO A 46 -13.43 -4.96 15.24
CA PRO A 46 -12.89 -3.64 15.60
C PRO A 46 -13.50 -2.53 14.76
N ILE A 47 -13.82 -1.40 15.39
CA ILE A 47 -14.09 -0.10 14.79
C ILE A 47 -13.23 0.96 15.49
N GLY A 48 -12.85 2.02 14.80
CA GLY A 48 -12.07 3.08 15.43
C GLY A 48 -11.95 4.32 14.56
N ASN A 49 -11.60 5.44 15.19
CA ASN A 49 -11.41 6.71 14.52
C ASN A 49 -10.05 7.36 14.83
N GLY A 50 -9.07 6.59 15.29
CA GLY A 50 -7.75 7.08 15.71
C GLY A 50 -7.69 7.71 17.10
N TYR A 51 -8.83 8.03 17.72
CA TYR A 51 -8.91 8.49 19.11
C TYR A 51 -9.58 7.43 19.99
N MET A 52 -10.73 6.94 19.56
CA MET A 52 -11.56 5.97 20.27
C MET A 52 -11.63 4.67 19.46
N GLY A 53 -11.62 3.56 20.20
CA GLY A 53 -11.79 2.21 19.67
C GLY A 53 -13.08 1.60 20.20
N GLY A 54 -13.73 0.81 19.35
CA GLY A 54 -14.87 -0.04 19.68
C GLY A 54 -14.60 -1.48 19.25
N ILE A 55 -14.96 -2.46 20.08
CA ILE A 55 -14.94 -3.89 19.72
C ILE A 55 -16.36 -4.43 19.80
N VAL A 56 -16.97 -4.71 18.65
CA VAL A 56 -18.39 -5.04 18.50
C VAL A 56 -18.60 -6.55 18.54
N TYR A 57 -19.35 -7.04 19.54
CA TYR A 57 -19.62 -8.47 19.73
C TYR A 57 -20.86 -8.96 18.95
N GLY A 58 -21.84 -8.10 18.69
CA GLY A 58 -23.00 -8.38 17.85
C GLY A 58 -24.04 -9.30 18.48
N GLY A 59 -24.06 -9.46 19.80
CA GLY A 59 -24.99 -10.37 20.49
C GLY A 59 -26.45 -9.93 20.37
N VAL A 60 -27.39 -10.87 20.18
CA VAL A 60 -28.82 -10.58 19.90
C VAL A 60 -29.54 -9.99 21.12
N ALA A 61 -29.58 -10.74 22.22
CA ALA A 61 -30.24 -10.33 23.45
C ALA A 61 -29.41 -9.32 24.24
N LYS A 62 -28.09 -9.47 24.19
CA LYS A 62 -27.11 -8.61 24.85
C LYS A 62 -25.98 -8.31 23.88
N ASP A 63 -25.93 -7.10 23.39
CA ASP A 63 -24.80 -6.58 22.62
C ASP A 63 -23.78 -5.94 23.55
N ILE A 64 -22.51 -6.07 23.19
CA ILE A 64 -21.39 -5.45 23.88
C ILE A 64 -20.56 -4.73 22.84
N ILE A 65 -20.21 -3.49 23.13
CA ILE A 65 -19.18 -2.74 22.43
C ILE A 65 -18.12 -2.41 23.47
N GLY A 66 -16.98 -3.10 23.43
CA GLY A 66 -15.83 -2.79 24.29
C GLY A 66 -15.20 -1.48 23.85
N LEU A 67 -15.00 -0.56 24.79
CA LEU A 67 -14.61 0.83 24.53
C LEU A 67 -13.17 1.10 24.95
N ASN A 68 -12.47 1.84 24.11
CA ASN A 68 -11.12 2.34 24.36
C ASN A 68 -11.03 3.81 23.94
N GLU A 69 -10.11 4.54 24.57
CA GLU A 69 -9.71 5.88 24.16
C GLU A 69 -8.18 5.95 24.32
N SER A 70 -7.50 6.45 23.29
CA SER A 70 -6.05 6.37 23.05
C SER A 70 -5.16 6.92 24.18
N THR A 71 -5.71 7.74 25.08
CA THR A 71 -5.01 8.40 26.20
C THR A 71 -5.42 7.87 27.59
N VAL A 72 -6.21 6.79 27.66
CA VAL A 72 -6.50 6.09 28.93
C VAL A 72 -5.40 5.09 29.27
N TRP A 73 -4.46 5.53 30.11
CA TRP A 73 -3.30 4.75 30.57
C TRP A 73 -3.15 4.82 32.09
N SER A 74 -2.50 3.81 32.67
CA SER A 74 -2.12 3.83 34.08
C SER A 74 -0.98 4.83 34.36
N GLY A 75 -0.68 5.08 35.63
CA GLY A 75 0.44 5.93 36.03
C GLY A 75 0.18 7.44 35.88
N GLY A 76 1.23 8.20 35.57
CA GLY A 76 1.21 9.66 35.54
C GLY A 76 2.50 10.28 35.02
N PRO A 77 2.52 11.61 34.83
CA PRO A 77 3.70 12.36 34.42
C PRO A 77 4.94 12.03 35.26
N GLY A 78 6.07 11.84 34.59
CA GLY A 78 7.36 11.57 35.23
C GLY A 78 8.24 10.64 34.39
N ASP A 79 9.54 10.67 34.63
CA ASP A 79 10.48 9.72 34.03
C ASP A 79 10.62 8.43 34.86
N ASN A 80 11.29 7.43 34.28
CA ASN A 80 11.69 6.18 34.93
C ASN A 80 13.21 6.07 35.04
N ASN A 81 13.94 7.18 35.19
CA ASN A 81 15.39 7.12 35.24
C ASN A 81 15.89 6.46 36.54
N LYS A 82 16.93 5.63 36.40
CA LYS A 82 17.65 5.03 37.52
C LYS A 82 18.79 5.95 37.92
N GLN A 83 18.63 6.68 39.01
CA GLN A 83 19.64 7.62 39.49
C GLN A 83 20.97 6.92 39.76
N GLY A 84 22.07 7.51 39.29
CA GLY A 84 23.42 6.94 39.42
C GLY A 84 23.79 5.91 38.36
N ALA A 85 22.94 5.59 37.38
CA ALA A 85 23.25 4.59 36.35
C ALA A 85 24.56 4.90 35.59
N ALA A 86 24.80 6.17 35.22
CA ALA A 86 26.02 6.57 34.51
C ALA A 86 27.33 6.25 35.27
N SER A 87 27.34 6.23 36.61
CA SER A 87 28.57 5.92 37.36
C SER A 87 29.00 4.45 37.25
N HIS A 88 28.12 3.58 36.77
CA HIS A 88 28.39 2.15 36.61
C HIS A 88 28.80 1.75 35.19
N LEU A 89 28.75 2.66 34.22
CA LEU A 89 29.13 2.39 32.84
C LEU A 89 30.55 1.86 32.73
N LYS A 90 31.50 2.50 33.43
CA LYS A 90 32.90 2.10 33.38
C LYS A 90 33.09 0.66 33.86
N ASP A 91 32.49 0.30 34.98
CA ASP A 91 32.64 -1.05 35.55
C ASP A 91 31.99 -2.12 34.66
N ALA A 92 30.82 -1.83 34.09
CA ALA A 92 30.16 -2.72 33.13
C ALA A 92 31.02 -2.91 31.86
N ARG A 93 31.56 -1.81 31.30
CA ARG A 93 32.44 -1.81 30.12
C ARG A 93 33.73 -2.58 30.37
N ASP A 94 34.42 -2.31 31.48
CA ASP A 94 35.64 -3.00 31.86
C ASP A 94 35.42 -4.51 32.08
N ALA A 95 34.24 -4.91 32.57
CA ALA A 95 33.86 -6.31 32.70
C ALA A 95 33.61 -6.97 31.33
N MET A 96 32.83 -6.34 30.44
CA MET A 96 32.61 -6.86 29.08
C MET A 96 33.91 -7.01 28.30
N PHE A 97 34.75 -5.99 28.28
CA PHE A 97 35.99 -5.96 27.50
C PHE A 97 37.07 -6.95 27.95
N ARG A 98 36.94 -7.53 29.14
CA ARG A 98 37.80 -8.64 29.60
C ARG A 98 37.10 -10.01 29.52
N GLY A 99 35.91 -10.09 28.92
CA GLY A 99 35.11 -11.31 28.76
C GLY A 99 34.29 -11.73 29.98
N ASP A 100 34.15 -10.87 31.00
CA ASP A 100 33.40 -11.15 32.23
C ASP A 100 31.93 -10.69 32.12
N TYR A 101 31.20 -11.31 31.19
CA TYR A 101 29.80 -10.97 30.87
C TYR A 101 28.83 -11.19 32.03
N ARG A 102 29.13 -12.13 32.93
CA ARG A 102 28.36 -12.34 34.16
C ARG A 102 28.37 -11.09 35.05
N THR A 103 29.56 -10.53 35.27
CA THR A 103 29.69 -9.32 36.08
C THR A 103 29.06 -8.13 35.37
N ALA A 104 29.28 -7.98 34.05
CA ALA A 104 28.66 -6.92 33.27
C ALA A 104 27.13 -6.95 33.34
N GLU A 105 26.51 -8.11 33.11
CA GLU A 105 25.06 -8.28 33.15
C GLU A 105 24.48 -8.03 34.55
N SER A 106 25.18 -8.48 35.60
CA SER A 106 24.82 -8.19 36.99
C SER A 106 24.84 -6.68 37.28
N ILE A 107 25.86 -5.95 36.80
CA ILE A 107 25.96 -4.50 36.98
C ILE A 107 24.78 -3.81 36.27
N VAL A 108 24.55 -4.14 35.00
CA VAL A 108 23.46 -3.57 34.21
C VAL A 108 22.11 -3.82 34.91
N SER A 109 21.81 -5.07 35.25
CA SER A 109 20.53 -5.48 35.85
C SER A 109 20.24 -4.76 37.17
N ASN A 110 21.26 -4.61 38.03
CA ASN A 110 21.06 -4.08 39.38
C ASN A 110 21.09 -2.54 39.44
N TYR A 111 21.86 -1.90 38.58
CA TYR A 111 22.18 -0.48 38.70
C TYR A 111 21.72 0.39 37.54
N MET A 112 21.33 -0.19 36.40
CA MET A 112 21.01 0.56 35.19
C MET A 112 19.57 0.36 34.70
N ILE A 113 18.82 -0.60 35.23
CA ILE A 113 17.41 -0.80 34.85
C ILE A 113 16.46 0.08 35.68
N GLY A 114 15.60 0.84 35.00
CA GLY A 114 14.57 1.70 35.57
C GLY A 114 13.25 0.96 35.85
N PRO A 115 12.30 1.58 36.58
CA PRO A 115 10.98 1.01 36.78
C PRO A 115 10.18 0.88 35.47
N GLY A 116 9.30 -0.13 35.42
CA GLY A 116 8.49 -0.47 34.26
C GLY A 116 7.49 0.63 33.86
N PRO A 117 7.03 0.62 32.60
CA PRO A 117 6.20 1.66 32.00
C PRO A 117 4.73 1.53 32.41
N ALA A 118 3.94 2.53 32.04
CA ALA A 118 2.49 2.52 32.16
C ALA A 118 1.87 1.56 31.15
N SER A 119 0.66 1.11 31.47
CA SER A 119 -0.13 0.22 30.62
C SER A 119 -1.33 0.96 30.04
N PHE A 120 -1.63 0.70 28.77
CA PHE A 120 -2.88 1.12 28.15
C PHE A 120 -4.06 0.37 28.79
N GLN A 121 -5.19 1.05 29.03
CA GLN A 121 -6.33 0.45 29.73
C GLN A 121 -7.66 0.69 28.99
N PRO A 122 -8.61 -0.26 29.09
CA PRO A 122 -9.96 -0.08 28.56
C PRO A 122 -10.70 1.06 29.27
N VAL A 123 -11.60 1.71 28.53
CA VAL A 123 -12.59 2.65 29.08
C VAL A 123 -13.68 1.87 29.81
N GLY A 124 -14.11 0.75 29.24
CA GLY A 124 -15.23 -0.06 29.72
C GLY A 124 -16.10 -0.55 28.57
N ASP A 125 -17.39 -0.82 28.79
CA ASP A 125 -18.28 -1.30 27.72
C ASP A 125 -19.53 -0.43 27.57
N LEU A 126 -20.03 -0.31 26.34
CA LEU A 126 -21.44 -0.02 26.06
C LEU A 126 -22.20 -1.35 25.94
N VAL A 127 -23.23 -1.52 26.77
CA VAL A 127 -24.06 -2.73 26.78
C VAL A 127 -25.47 -2.38 26.34
N ILE A 128 -25.96 -3.06 25.30
CA ILE A 128 -27.33 -2.91 24.78
C ILE A 128 -28.10 -4.21 25.05
N THR A 129 -29.18 -4.13 25.81
CA THR A 129 -30.00 -5.29 26.18
C THR A 129 -31.38 -5.20 25.54
N THR A 130 -31.76 -6.22 24.79
CA THR A 130 -33.09 -6.39 24.18
C THR A 130 -33.85 -7.53 24.86
N SER A 131 -35.15 -7.66 24.58
CA SER A 131 -35.93 -8.84 24.97
C SER A 131 -35.97 -9.91 23.88
N HIS A 132 -35.13 -9.80 22.85
CA HIS A 132 -35.16 -10.69 21.69
C HIS A 132 -34.62 -12.08 22.06
N SER A 133 -35.27 -13.12 21.55
CA SER A 133 -34.88 -14.52 21.72
C SER A 133 -35.20 -15.32 20.45
N GLY A 134 -34.58 -16.49 20.29
CA GLY A 134 -34.84 -17.40 19.17
C GLY A 134 -34.57 -16.78 17.80
N ALA A 135 -33.50 -15.98 17.67
CA ALA A 135 -33.21 -15.29 16.43
C ALA A 135 -32.72 -16.23 15.32
N THR A 136 -33.11 -15.92 14.08
CA THR A 136 -32.72 -16.62 12.86
C THR A 136 -32.11 -15.63 11.86
N ASN A 137 -31.60 -16.13 10.72
CA ASN A 137 -31.00 -15.31 9.65
C ASN A 137 -29.91 -14.35 10.19
N TYR A 138 -29.14 -14.81 11.18
CA TYR A 138 -28.12 -14.00 11.83
C TYR A 138 -26.94 -13.78 10.88
N ARG A 139 -26.47 -12.55 10.82
CA ARG A 139 -25.21 -12.18 10.15
C ARG A 139 -24.59 -10.99 10.87
N ARG A 140 -23.27 -11.03 11.06
CA ARG A 140 -22.47 -9.86 11.42
C ARG A 140 -21.32 -9.68 10.44
N GLU A 141 -21.00 -8.43 10.13
CA GLU A 141 -19.95 -8.10 9.17
C GLU A 141 -19.25 -6.79 9.51
N LEU A 142 -18.02 -6.63 9.02
CA LEU A 142 -17.28 -5.38 8.96
C LEU A 142 -16.95 -5.11 7.48
N ASP A 143 -17.52 -4.04 6.92
CA ASP A 143 -17.24 -3.61 5.55
C ASP A 143 -16.07 -2.62 5.54
N LEU A 144 -14.94 -3.04 4.98
CA LEU A 144 -13.73 -2.23 4.93
C LEU A 144 -13.83 -1.07 3.95
N LYS A 145 -14.78 -1.06 3.00
CA LYS A 145 -14.99 0.10 2.10
C LYS A 145 -15.72 1.25 2.79
N THR A 146 -16.42 0.97 3.90
CA THR A 146 -17.20 1.97 4.62
C THR A 146 -16.76 2.16 6.06
N ALA A 147 -15.92 1.28 6.62
CA ALA A 147 -15.61 1.23 8.05
C ALA A 147 -16.87 1.15 8.92
N ILE A 148 -17.82 0.31 8.51
CA ILE A 148 -19.09 0.09 9.23
C ILE A 148 -19.16 -1.37 9.61
N ALA A 149 -19.30 -1.63 10.92
CA ALA A 149 -19.75 -2.93 11.39
C ALA A 149 -21.28 -2.99 11.31
N LYS A 150 -21.82 -4.17 11.03
CA LYS A 150 -23.26 -4.39 10.87
C LYS A 150 -23.65 -5.73 11.47
N THR A 151 -24.77 -5.75 12.19
CA THR A 151 -25.41 -6.99 12.68
C THR A 151 -26.87 -7.02 12.25
N THR A 152 -27.29 -8.08 11.56
CA THR A 152 -28.67 -8.31 11.11
C THR A 152 -29.19 -9.64 11.64
N TYR A 153 -30.46 -9.68 12.04
CA TYR A 153 -31.12 -10.92 12.46
C TYR A 153 -32.65 -10.76 12.45
N THR A 154 -33.37 -11.89 12.40
CA THR A 154 -34.83 -11.93 12.55
C THR A 154 -35.20 -12.41 13.95
N ALA A 155 -36.05 -11.69 14.69
CA ALA A 155 -36.57 -12.14 15.98
C ALA A 155 -38.07 -11.81 16.09
N GLY A 156 -38.89 -12.78 16.52
CA GLY A 156 -40.35 -12.60 16.61
C GLY A 156 -41.01 -12.20 15.29
N GLY A 157 -40.45 -12.62 14.14
CA GLY A 157 -40.94 -12.26 12.80
C GLY A 157 -40.60 -10.84 12.32
N VAL A 158 -39.74 -10.12 13.04
CA VAL A 158 -39.26 -8.76 12.70
C VAL A 158 -37.78 -8.82 12.36
N ASN A 159 -37.36 -8.16 11.28
CA ASN A 159 -35.95 -8.04 10.91
C ASN A 159 -35.33 -6.81 11.57
N TYR A 160 -34.23 -7.03 12.30
CA TYR A 160 -33.49 -5.98 13.00
C TYR A 160 -32.13 -5.77 12.35
N THR A 161 -31.71 -4.52 12.26
CA THR A 161 -30.37 -4.13 11.82
C THR A 161 -29.72 -3.21 12.85
N ARG A 162 -28.45 -3.47 13.15
CA ARG A 162 -27.59 -2.61 13.93
C ARG A 162 -26.36 -2.21 13.11
N GLU A 163 -26.07 -0.92 13.04
CA GLU A 163 -24.90 -0.37 12.35
C GLU A 163 -24.02 0.39 13.33
N TYR A 164 -22.71 0.19 13.26
CA TYR A 164 -21.73 0.74 14.19
C TYR A 164 -20.57 1.36 13.39
N PHE A 165 -20.20 2.60 13.72
CA PHE A 165 -19.00 3.24 13.18
C PHE A 165 -18.44 4.25 14.17
N ALA A 166 -17.15 4.54 14.04
CA ALA A 166 -16.47 5.57 14.79
C ALA A 166 -16.12 6.72 13.83
N SER A 167 -16.78 7.87 13.96
CA SER A 167 -16.56 9.03 13.09
C SER A 167 -15.33 9.80 13.57
N TYR A 168 -14.31 9.92 12.71
CA TYR A 168 -13.16 10.80 12.94
C TYR A 168 -13.56 12.29 12.94
N PRO A 169 -14.29 12.80 11.94
CA PRO A 169 -14.67 14.22 11.89
C PRO A 169 -15.51 14.70 13.08
N ASP A 170 -16.26 13.80 13.71
CA ASP A 170 -17.22 14.13 14.77
C ASP A 170 -16.79 13.70 16.18
N HIS A 171 -15.68 12.96 16.30
CA HIS A 171 -15.17 12.45 17.59
C HIS A 171 -16.25 11.68 18.40
N VAL A 172 -17.00 10.80 17.72
CA VAL A 172 -18.04 9.96 18.32
C VAL A 172 -18.05 8.53 17.77
N ILE A 173 -18.46 7.58 18.61
CA ILE A 173 -18.95 6.27 18.19
C ILE A 173 -20.46 6.36 18.04
N VAL A 174 -20.98 5.88 16.92
CA VAL A 174 -22.41 5.89 16.57
C VAL A 174 -22.92 4.46 16.47
N VAL A 175 -24.08 4.19 17.07
CA VAL A 175 -24.82 2.93 16.91
C VAL A 175 -26.24 3.23 16.45
N ARG A 176 -26.65 2.72 15.28
CA ARG A 176 -28.02 2.84 14.79
C ARG A 176 -28.73 1.50 14.87
N LEU A 177 -29.90 1.48 15.50
CA LEU A 177 -30.80 0.33 15.57
C LEU A 177 -32.05 0.62 14.74
N THR A 178 -32.43 -0.32 13.88
CA THR A 178 -33.64 -0.24 13.05
C THR A 178 -34.37 -1.57 13.05
N ALA A 179 -35.68 -1.52 12.74
CA ALA A 179 -36.51 -2.68 12.50
C ALA A 179 -37.37 -2.46 11.24
N ASP A 180 -37.70 -3.52 10.52
CA ASP A 180 -38.59 -3.46 9.35
C ASP A 180 -40.08 -3.31 9.70
N LYS A 181 -40.41 -3.34 11.00
CA LYS A 181 -41.74 -3.06 11.54
C LYS A 181 -41.70 -1.87 12.50
N SER A 182 -42.46 -0.82 12.17
CA SER A 182 -42.63 0.38 12.99
C SER A 182 -43.00 0.04 14.44
N GLY A 183 -42.43 0.79 15.39
CA GLY A 183 -42.63 0.59 16.82
C GLY A 183 -41.97 -0.64 17.44
N SER A 184 -41.10 -1.36 16.72
CA SER A 184 -40.50 -2.62 17.22
C SER A 184 -39.15 -2.43 17.94
N VAL A 185 -38.53 -1.25 17.89
CA VAL A 185 -37.23 -1.01 18.52
C VAL A 185 -37.42 -0.67 20.00
N SER A 186 -37.08 -1.63 20.87
CA SER A 186 -37.07 -1.46 22.33
C SER A 186 -35.81 -2.08 22.94
N PHE A 187 -35.10 -1.34 23.79
CA PHE A 187 -33.87 -1.80 24.43
C PHE A 187 -33.52 -0.99 25.68
N GLY A 188 -32.65 -1.55 26.51
CA GLY A 188 -31.90 -0.84 27.53
C GLY A 188 -30.46 -0.61 27.10
N ALA A 189 -29.87 0.55 27.43
CA ALA A 189 -28.45 0.82 27.24
C ALA A 189 -27.79 1.27 28.55
N THR A 190 -26.64 0.70 28.87
CA THR A 190 -25.83 1.01 30.06
C THR A 190 -24.36 1.09 29.69
N MET A 191 -23.57 1.83 30.49
CA MET A 191 -22.11 1.82 30.40
C MET A 191 -21.50 1.11 31.61
N THR A 192 -20.43 0.35 31.43
CA THR A 192 -19.64 -0.29 32.49
C THR A 192 -18.20 0.21 32.44
N THR A 193 -17.42 -0.01 33.51
CA THR A 193 -15.97 0.22 33.51
C THR A 193 -15.30 -0.73 34.51
N PRO A 194 -14.08 -1.23 34.24
CA PRO A 194 -13.35 -2.06 35.21
C PRO A 194 -12.74 -1.25 36.37
N HIS A 195 -12.76 0.09 36.28
CA HIS A 195 -12.08 0.98 37.21
C HIS A 195 -12.95 1.30 38.44
N ARG A 196 -12.38 1.22 39.64
CA ARG A 196 -13.14 1.39 40.90
C ARG A 196 -13.52 2.83 41.21
N SER A 197 -12.70 3.80 40.80
CA SER A 197 -12.97 5.23 41.02
C SER A 197 -13.83 5.75 39.89
N ASN A 198 -15.15 5.68 40.07
CA ASN A 198 -16.11 6.09 39.06
C ASN A 198 -17.42 6.61 39.70
N SER A 199 -18.14 7.45 38.96
CA SER A 199 -19.46 7.92 39.34
C SER A 199 -20.33 8.17 38.11
N MET A 200 -21.57 7.74 38.16
CA MET A 200 -22.53 7.90 37.08
C MET A 200 -23.59 8.93 37.43
N SER A 201 -23.93 9.77 36.46
CA SER A 201 -24.98 10.79 36.56
C SER A 201 -25.72 10.93 35.23
N ASN A 202 -26.71 11.81 35.17
CA ASN A 202 -27.41 12.14 33.93
C ASN A 202 -27.55 13.66 33.77
N SER A 203 -27.51 14.12 32.53
CA SER A 203 -27.80 15.49 32.14
C SER A 203 -28.83 15.47 31.02
N GLY A 204 -30.10 15.77 31.36
CA GLY A 204 -31.22 15.52 30.46
C GLY A 204 -31.31 14.06 30.03
N ASN A 205 -31.31 13.81 28.72
CA ASN A 205 -31.32 12.46 28.13
C ASN A 205 -29.92 11.88 27.88
N THR A 206 -28.86 12.53 28.36
CA THR A 206 -27.49 12.03 28.26
C THR A 206 -27.07 11.35 29.55
N LEU A 207 -26.61 10.11 29.44
CA LEU A 207 -25.95 9.40 30.53
C LEU A 207 -24.47 9.83 30.58
N VAL A 208 -23.99 10.21 31.76
CA VAL A 208 -22.63 10.72 31.99
C VAL A 208 -21.91 9.77 32.94
N TYR A 209 -20.70 9.35 32.57
CA TYR A 209 -19.88 8.47 33.40
C TYR A 209 -18.48 9.06 33.61
N ASP A 210 -18.22 9.52 34.82
CA ASP A 210 -16.92 10.04 35.24
C ASP A 210 -16.07 8.91 35.83
N VAL A 211 -14.82 8.79 35.38
CA VAL A 211 -13.90 7.74 35.82
C VAL A 211 -12.50 8.30 36.00
N THR A 212 -11.77 7.79 36.99
CA THR A 212 -10.36 8.11 37.23
C THR A 212 -9.49 6.85 37.22
N VAL A 213 -8.43 6.90 36.43
CA VAL A 213 -7.37 5.89 36.29
C VAL A 213 -6.04 6.57 36.60
N ASN A 214 -5.53 6.38 37.82
CA ASN A 214 -4.35 7.10 38.32
C ASN A 214 -4.44 8.62 38.02
N SER A 215 -3.60 9.14 37.12
CA SER A 215 -3.58 10.58 36.76
C SER A 215 -4.57 10.96 35.65
N ILE A 216 -5.09 9.98 34.92
CA ILE A 216 -6.05 10.19 33.84
C ILE A 216 -7.47 10.20 34.43
N LYS A 217 -8.21 11.26 34.12
CA LYS A 217 -9.64 11.39 34.35
C LYS A 217 -10.31 11.41 32.99
N PHE A 218 -11.38 10.65 32.83
CA PHE A 218 -12.16 10.67 31.61
C PHE A 218 -13.66 10.73 31.91
N GLN A 219 -14.41 11.27 30.95
CA GLN A 219 -15.86 11.34 31.01
C GLN A 219 -16.44 10.74 29.73
N ASN A 220 -17.24 9.69 29.90
CA ASN A 220 -18.07 9.15 28.83
C ASN A 220 -19.41 9.87 28.82
N ARG A 221 -19.90 10.19 27.61
CA ARG A 221 -21.28 10.67 27.42
C ARG A 221 -21.97 9.83 26.38
N LEU A 222 -23.12 9.28 26.76
CA LEU A 222 -23.99 8.50 25.89
C LEU A 222 -25.33 9.22 25.75
N ASN A 223 -25.68 9.62 24.54
CA ASN A 223 -26.98 10.20 24.21
C ASN A 223 -27.75 9.29 23.25
N VAL A 224 -29.07 9.30 23.35
CA VAL A 224 -29.95 8.52 22.47
C VAL A 224 -30.99 9.43 21.82
N VAL A 225 -31.12 9.30 20.51
CA VAL A 225 -32.15 9.94 19.70
C VAL A 225 -33.01 8.84 19.08
N ALA A 226 -34.29 8.81 19.40
CA ALA A 226 -35.24 7.84 18.86
C ALA A 226 -36.20 8.50 17.87
N ASP A 227 -36.52 7.79 16.79
CA ASP A 227 -37.64 8.13 15.91
C ASP A 227 -38.88 7.37 16.38
N GLY A 228 -39.87 8.10 16.88
CA GLY A 228 -41.04 7.54 17.57
C GLY A 228 -40.69 6.92 18.94
N GLY A 229 -41.71 6.33 19.58
CA GLY A 229 -41.56 5.70 20.89
C GLY A 229 -41.23 6.68 22.03
N THR A 230 -40.67 6.15 23.11
CA THR A 230 -40.25 6.93 24.30
C THR A 230 -38.83 6.60 24.72
N VAL A 231 -38.08 7.62 25.14
CA VAL A 231 -36.74 7.50 25.74
C VAL A 231 -36.81 7.97 27.19
N SER A 232 -36.29 7.17 28.13
CA SER A 232 -36.14 7.58 29.54
C SER A 232 -34.74 7.25 30.06
N VAL A 233 -34.21 8.11 30.94
CA VAL A 233 -32.91 7.91 31.59
C VAL A 233 -33.11 7.92 33.10
N ALA A 234 -32.82 6.80 33.74
CA ALA A 234 -32.95 6.64 35.19
C ALA A 234 -32.02 5.54 35.69
N ASN A 235 -31.53 5.69 36.93
CA ASN A 235 -30.74 4.66 37.63
C ASN A 235 -29.54 4.12 36.81
N GLY A 236 -28.83 5.01 36.12
CA GLY A 236 -27.66 4.64 35.31
C GLY A 236 -27.97 3.92 33.99
N LYS A 237 -29.22 3.95 33.54
CA LYS A 237 -29.69 3.23 32.35
C LYS A 237 -30.54 4.13 31.46
N ILE A 238 -30.35 4.01 30.16
CA ILE A 238 -31.25 4.54 29.14
C ILE A 238 -32.21 3.43 28.73
N ASN A 239 -33.51 3.71 28.67
CA ASN A 239 -34.52 2.79 28.15
C ASN A 239 -35.23 3.41 26.96
N VAL A 240 -35.28 2.68 25.85
CA VAL A 240 -36.05 3.01 24.65
C VAL A 240 -37.18 2.01 24.52
N GLN A 241 -38.40 2.48 24.29
CA GLN A 241 -39.59 1.65 24.11
C GLN A 241 -40.38 2.07 22.88
N GLY A 242 -40.74 1.11 22.05
CA GLY A 242 -41.69 1.31 20.95
C GLY A 242 -41.23 2.26 19.84
N ALA A 243 -39.92 2.37 19.58
CA ALA A 243 -39.39 3.26 18.54
C ALA A 243 -39.41 2.59 17.16
N ASN A 244 -39.37 3.39 16.10
CA ASN A 244 -39.12 2.93 14.73
C ASN A 244 -37.63 2.67 14.49
N SER A 245 -36.80 3.58 14.99
CA SER A 245 -35.35 3.47 14.99
C SER A 245 -34.76 4.25 16.16
N ALA A 246 -33.51 3.95 16.53
CA ALA A 246 -32.78 4.69 17.53
C ALA A 246 -31.31 4.85 17.15
N MET A 247 -30.74 6.01 17.42
CA MET A 247 -29.33 6.33 17.27
C MET A 247 -28.73 6.60 18.64
N LEU A 248 -27.73 5.82 19.03
CA LEU A 248 -26.88 6.09 20.18
C LEU A 248 -25.62 6.81 19.68
N VAL A 249 -25.23 7.86 20.40
CA VAL A 249 -24.00 8.61 20.14
C VAL A 249 -23.19 8.62 21.43
N LEU A 250 -21.95 8.15 21.35
CA LEU A 250 -21.02 8.05 22.46
C LEU A 250 -19.75 8.86 22.17
N THR A 251 -19.27 9.62 23.15
CA THR A 251 -17.93 10.21 23.15
C THR A 251 -17.23 9.93 24.48
N THR A 252 -15.92 9.76 24.42
CA THR A 252 -15.02 9.67 25.57
C THR A 252 -13.99 10.79 25.44
N ALA A 253 -13.88 11.62 26.47
CA ALA A 253 -12.84 12.66 26.54
C ALA A 253 -12.02 12.51 27.82
N THR A 254 -10.73 12.84 27.76
CA THR A 254 -9.81 12.75 28.90
C THR A 254 -9.29 14.12 29.33
N ASN A 255 -8.60 14.17 30.47
CA ASN A 255 -7.85 15.35 30.94
C ASN A 255 -6.45 15.45 30.33
N PHE A 256 -6.02 14.51 29.49
CA PHE A 256 -4.69 14.49 28.90
C PHE A 256 -4.52 15.60 27.86
N LYS A 257 -3.42 16.34 27.95
CA LYS A 257 -2.99 17.31 26.92
C LYS A 257 -1.63 16.95 26.35
N SER A 258 -0.71 16.50 27.21
CA SER A 258 0.62 16.04 26.84
C SER A 258 1.14 15.10 27.92
N TYR A 259 2.28 14.45 27.65
CA TYR A 259 2.96 13.54 28.59
C TYR A 259 3.27 14.16 29.97
N ASN A 260 3.26 15.49 30.09
CA ASN A 260 3.53 16.23 31.33
C ASN A 260 2.39 17.18 31.75
N ASP A 261 1.26 17.20 31.06
CA ASP A 261 0.11 18.04 31.38
C ASP A 261 -1.21 17.26 31.32
N VAL A 262 -1.81 17.09 32.51
CA VAL A 262 -3.12 16.43 32.72
C VAL A 262 -4.16 17.42 33.28
N SER A 263 -4.00 18.71 32.99
CA SER A 263 -4.88 19.81 33.43
C SER A 263 -6.17 19.95 32.62
N GLY A 264 -6.41 19.09 31.63
CA GLY A 264 -7.62 19.12 30.81
C GLY A 264 -8.89 18.91 31.63
N ASN A 265 -10.03 19.40 31.12
CA ASN A 265 -11.34 19.17 31.70
C ASN A 265 -12.14 18.23 30.79
N PRO A 266 -12.19 16.91 31.08
CA PRO A 266 -12.86 15.94 30.23
C PRO A 266 -14.35 16.24 30.06
N GLY A 267 -15.00 16.75 31.12
CA GLY A 267 -16.42 17.07 31.06
C GLY A 267 -16.73 18.26 30.15
N ALA A 268 -15.87 19.28 30.12
CA ALA A 268 -16.02 20.42 29.20
C ALA A 268 -15.83 19.97 27.74
N ILE A 269 -14.79 19.19 27.46
CA ILE A 269 -14.48 18.66 26.13
C ILE A 269 -15.64 17.77 25.62
N ALA A 270 -16.09 16.82 26.43
CA ALA A 270 -17.22 15.95 26.08
C ALA A 270 -18.52 16.74 25.87
N THR A 271 -18.77 17.80 26.65
CA THR A 271 -19.92 18.69 26.45
C THR A 271 -19.87 19.38 25.09
N GLU A 272 -18.70 19.89 24.70
CA GLU A 272 -18.51 20.59 23.44
C GLU A 272 -18.75 19.66 22.25
N ILE A 273 -18.18 18.45 22.27
CA ILE A 273 -18.39 17.42 21.23
C ILE A 273 -19.88 17.10 21.10
N MET A 274 -20.54 16.76 22.20
CA MET A 274 -21.97 16.41 22.18
C MET A 274 -22.86 17.56 21.71
N SER A 275 -22.50 18.82 22.01
CA SER A 275 -23.24 20.00 21.56
C SER A 275 -23.13 20.23 20.04
N LYS A 276 -22.01 19.85 19.42
CA LYS A 276 -21.84 19.89 17.95
C LYS A 276 -22.64 18.76 17.29
N VAL A 277 -22.57 17.55 17.84
CA VAL A 277 -23.23 16.37 17.28
C VAL A 277 -24.76 16.40 17.46
N ALA A 278 -25.28 17.02 18.52
CA ALA A 278 -26.73 17.17 18.74
C ALA A 278 -27.47 17.90 17.60
N LYS A 279 -26.74 18.60 16.72
CA LYS A 279 -27.28 19.32 15.55
C LYS A 279 -27.29 18.48 14.27
N LYS A 280 -26.79 17.24 14.31
CA LYS A 280 -26.60 16.36 13.16
C LYS A 280 -27.57 15.20 13.20
N SER A 281 -28.12 14.84 12.04
CA SER A 281 -28.85 13.59 11.84
C SER A 281 -27.88 12.41 11.72
N TYR A 282 -28.42 11.19 11.74
CA TYR A 282 -27.61 10.00 11.42
C TYR A 282 -26.98 10.12 10.02
N ASP A 283 -27.75 10.57 9.03
CA ASP A 283 -27.26 10.65 7.64
C ASP A 283 -26.14 11.70 7.50
N ASP A 284 -26.19 12.79 8.29
CA ASP A 284 -25.10 13.77 8.35
C ASP A 284 -23.80 13.17 8.93
N LEU A 285 -23.92 12.43 10.03
CA LEU A 285 -22.79 11.76 10.68
C LEU A 285 -22.19 10.67 9.78
N LEU A 286 -23.06 9.85 9.17
CA LEU A 286 -22.64 8.82 8.23
C LEU A 286 -21.96 9.42 7.00
N SER A 287 -22.53 10.49 6.43
CA SER A 287 -21.95 11.14 5.25
C SER A 287 -20.57 11.76 5.55
N ALA A 288 -20.42 12.38 6.72
CA ALA A 288 -19.13 12.91 7.17
C ALA A 288 -18.09 11.79 7.38
N HIS A 289 -18.49 10.71 8.04
CA HIS A 289 -17.67 9.51 8.25
C HIS A 289 -17.20 8.90 6.93
N LEU A 290 -18.13 8.61 6.01
CA LEU A 290 -17.82 8.01 4.71
C LEU A 290 -16.89 8.91 3.90
N LYS A 291 -17.15 10.22 3.87
CA LYS A 291 -16.31 11.19 3.15
C LYS A 291 -14.87 11.18 3.67
N ASP A 292 -14.67 11.21 4.98
CA ASP A 292 -13.33 11.17 5.58
C ASP A 292 -12.63 9.84 5.29
N TYR A 293 -13.28 8.72 5.66
CA TYR A 293 -12.69 7.40 5.57
C TYR A 293 -12.35 7.01 4.14
N GLN A 294 -13.29 7.19 3.20
CA GLN A 294 -13.12 6.77 1.81
C GLN A 294 -12.11 7.64 1.06
N THR A 295 -11.86 8.87 1.49
CA THR A 295 -10.80 9.72 0.92
C THR A 295 -9.41 9.11 1.11
N ILE A 296 -9.22 8.31 2.17
CA ILE A 296 -7.95 7.64 2.49
C ILE A 296 -7.99 6.19 2.01
N PHE A 297 -9.03 5.43 2.37
CA PHE A 297 -9.10 4.00 2.09
C PHE A 297 -9.11 3.69 0.59
N ASN A 298 -9.86 4.45 -0.22
CA ASN A 298 -10.02 4.16 -1.66
C ASN A 298 -8.80 4.48 -2.52
N ARG A 299 -7.72 5.05 -1.93
CA ARG A 299 -6.48 5.35 -2.67
C ARG A 299 -5.82 4.10 -3.19
N VAL A 300 -5.88 2.99 -2.45
CA VAL A 300 -5.23 1.74 -2.84
C VAL A 300 -6.24 0.65 -3.15
N SER A 301 -6.08 0.03 -4.31
CA SER A 301 -6.81 -1.17 -4.73
C SER A 301 -5.80 -2.22 -5.16
N LEU A 302 -6.05 -3.46 -4.74
CA LEU A 302 -5.23 -4.63 -5.02
C LEU A 302 -6.14 -5.71 -5.61
N ASN A 303 -5.68 -6.38 -6.65
CA ASN A 303 -6.32 -7.58 -7.19
C ASN A 303 -5.20 -8.59 -7.49
N LEU A 304 -5.28 -9.77 -6.89
CA LEU A 304 -4.27 -10.83 -6.98
C LEU A 304 -4.75 -12.04 -7.80
N GLY A 305 -5.81 -11.85 -8.59
CA GLY A 305 -6.41 -12.87 -9.45
C GLY A 305 -7.75 -13.38 -8.96
N GLU A 306 -8.39 -14.21 -9.79
CA GLU A 306 -9.72 -14.78 -9.51
C GLU A 306 -9.65 -15.82 -8.38
N PRO A 307 -10.44 -15.66 -7.30
CA PRO A 307 -10.49 -16.66 -6.25
C PRO A 307 -11.34 -17.88 -6.65
N ASP A 308 -11.09 -19.01 -6.00
CA ASP A 308 -12.01 -20.15 -6.08
C ASP A 308 -13.31 -19.90 -5.28
N LYS A 309 -14.23 -20.89 -5.28
CA LYS A 309 -15.54 -20.76 -4.62
C LYS A 309 -15.47 -20.53 -3.11
N SER A 310 -14.35 -20.82 -2.45
CA SER A 310 -14.19 -20.68 -0.99
C SER A 310 -14.17 -19.22 -0.52
N ALA A 311 -13.97 -18.25 -1.43
CA ALA A 311 -14.01 -16.83 -1.08
C ALA A 311 -15.38 -16.34 -0.54
N GLY A 312 -16.46 -17.10 -0.77
CA GLY A 312 -17.79 -16.83 -0.23
C GLY A 312 -18.03 -17.36 1.19
N ASP A 313 -17.12 -18.14 1.78
CA ASP A 313 -17.26 -18.67 3.13
C ASP A 313 -17.12 -17.58 4.21
N ILE A 314 -17.58 -17.88 5.44
CA ILE A 314 -17.30 -17.03 6.60
C ILE A 314 -15.79 -16.88 6.82
N THR A 315 -15.37 -15.72 7.32
CA THR A 315 -13.95 -15.35 7.41
C THR A 315 -13.11 -16.37 8.20
N SER A 316 -13.63 -16.94 9.28
CA SER A 316 -12.92 -17.95 10.08
C SER A 316 -12.66 -19.26 9.30
N THR A 317 -13.60 -19.68 8.45
CA THR A 317 -13.42 -20.85 7.58
C THR A 317 -12.37 -20.57 6.51
N ARG A 318 -12.36 -19.35 5.94
CA ARG A 318 -11.36 -18.92 4.95
C ARG A 318 -9.95 -18.99 5.54
N VAL A 319 -9.72 -18.43 6.74
CA VAL A 319 -8.42 -18.52 7.44
C VAL A 319 -8.03 -19.97 7.72
N LYS A 320 -8.97 -20.79 8.20
CA LYS A 320 -8.71 -22.20 8.50
C LYS A 320 -8.25 -23.00 7.26
N ASN A 321 -8.83 -22.70 6.10
CA ASN A 321 -8.64 -23.48 4.88
C ASN A 321 -7.65 -22.84 3.89
N PHE A 322 -7.04 -21.69 4.22
CA PHE A 322 -6.20 -20.93 3.30
C PHE A 322 -5.06 -21.77 2.69
N ASN A 323 -4.45 -22.65 3.48
CA ASN A 323 -3.36 -23.52 2.99
C ASN A 323 -3.80 -24.68 2.10
N SER A 324 -5.10 -24.94 1.98
CA SER A 324 -5.67 -26.00 1.15
C SER A 324 -6.59 -25.48 0.04
N THR A 325 -6.70 -24.16 -0.12
CA THR A 325 -7.59 -23.48 -1.08
C THR A 325 -6.79 -22.46 -1.89
N ASN A 326 -7.32 -22.03 -3.03
CA ASN A 326 -6.76 -20.93 -3.81
C ASN A 326 -7.63 -19.68 -3.63
N ASP A 327 -7.34 -18.93 -2.56
CA ASP A 327 -8.09 -17.73 -2.20
C ASP A 327 -7.19 -16.46 -2.13
N PRO A 328 -6.69 -15.97 -3.29
CA PRO A 328 -5.94 -14.71 -3.34
C PRO A 328 -6.72 -13.51 -2.77
N SER A 329 -8.06 -13.58 -2.78
CA SER A 329 -8.92 -12.53 -2.21
C SER A 329 -8.86 -12.48 -0.66
N LEU A 330 -8.40 -13.54 0.03
CA LEU A 330 -8.15 -13.47 1.47
C LEU A 330 -6.90 -12.66 1.77
N VAL A 331 -5.88 -12.76 0.91
CA VAL A 331 -4.68 -11.90 1.00
C VAL A 331 -5.07 -10.44 0.74
N GLU A 332 -5.91 -10.18 -0.26
CA GLU A 332 -6.47 -8.84 -0.52
C GLU A 332 -7.24 -8.30 0.69
N LEU A 333 -8.12 -9.12 1.27
CA LEU A 333 -8.90 -8.77 2.46
C LEU A 333 -7.97 -8.45 3.65
N HIS A 334 -6.96 -9.28 3.92
CA HIS A 334 -6.00 -9.07 5.01
C HIS A 334 -5.15 -7.81 4.78
N TYR A 335 -4.68 -7.58 3.55
CA TYR A 335 -3.96 -6.37 3.15
C TYR A 335 -4.79 -5.11 3.42
N GLN A 336 -6.05 -5.10 2.97
CA GLN A 336 -6.94 -3.98 3.20
C GLN A 336 -7.35 -3.84 4.66
N PHE A 337 -7.41 -4.95 5.42
CA PHE A 337 -7.66 -4.91 6.85
C PHE A 337 -6.52 -4.22 7.60
N GLY A 338 -5.25 -4.51 7.27
CA GLY A 338 -4.11 -3.77 7.85
C GLY A 338 -4.16 -2.27 7.55
N ARG A 339 -4.52 -1.87 6.33
CA ARG A 339 -4.74 -0.44 5.99
C ARG A 339 -5.88 0.18 6.81
N TYR A 340 -7.01 -0.53 6.91
CA TYR A 340 -8.16 -0.15 7.72
C TYR A 340 -7.79 0.05 9.20
N LEU A 341 -7.00 -0.87 9.76
CA LEU A 341 -6.59 -0.82 11.16
C LEU A 341 -5.75 0.43 11.45
N LEU A 342 -4.85 0.83 10.54
CA LEU A 342 -4.03 2.02 10.75
C LEU A 342 -4.88 3.30 10.67
N ILE A 343 -5.77 3.40 9.68
CA ILE A 343 -6.74 4.52 9.58
C ILE A 343 -7.61 4.61 10.84
N SER A 344 -7.96 3.46 11.42
CA SER A 344 -8.86 3.37 12.57
C SER A 344 -8.15 3.54 13.92
N SER A 345 -6.82 3.45 13.98
CA SER A 345 -6.04 3.50 15.23
C SER A 345 -5.04 4.65 15.32
N SER A 346 -4.68 5.29 14.20
CA SER A 346 -3.72 6.39 14.18
C SER A 346 -4.17 7.50 13.24
N ARG A 347 -4.73 8.58 13.82
CA ARG A 347 -5.12 9.79 13.10
C ARG A 347 -4.67 11.02 13.88
N LYS A 348 -4.34 12.09 13.15
CA LYS A 348 -3.88 13.36 13.75
C LYS A 348 -4.79 13.81 14.89
N GLY A 349 -4.17 14.12 16.04
CA GLY A 349 -4.83 14.48 17.30
C GLY A 349 -5.01 13.31 18.28
N GLY A 350 -4.85 12.06 17.83
CA GLY A 350 -4.79 10.86 18.67
C GLY A 350 -3.37 10.53 19.14
N GLN A 351 -3.18 9.30 19.63
CA GLN A 351 -1.87 8.72 19.91
C GLN A 351 -1.48 7.72 18.82
N PRO A 352 -0.19 7.36 18.67
CA PRO A 352 0.20 6.33 17.72
C PRO A 352 -0.44 4.98 18.08
N ALA A 353 -0.63 4.12 17.07
CA ALA A 353 -1.02 2.73 17.28
C ALA A 353 -0.01 2.04 18.22
N ASN A 354 -0.49 1.56 19.37
CA ASN A 354 0.30 0.78 20.33
C ASN A 354 0.35 -0.70 19.91
N LEU A 355 0.86 -1.60 20.77
CA LEU A 355 0.93 -3.05 20.48
C LEU A 355 -0.42 -3.69 20.09
N GLN A 356 -1.55 -3.05 20.40
CA GLN A 356 -2.90 -3.51 20.06
C GLN A 356 -3.69 -2.44 19.27
N GLY A 357 -2.98 -1.50 18.63
CA GLY A 357 -3.55 -0.35 17.95
C GLY A 357 -4.17 0.62 18.95
N ILE A 358 -5.47 0.47 19.17
CA ILE A 358 -6.25 1.15 20.22
C ILE A 358 -7.28 0.23 20.86
N TRP A 359 -7.21 -1.10 20.65
CA TRP A 359 -8.24 -2.05 21.08
C TRP A 359 -7.71 -2.99 22.15
N ASN A 360 -8.17 -2.79 23.39
CA ASN A 360 -7.71 -3.57 24.54
C ASN A 360 -8.88 -3.81 25.51
N LYS A 361 -9.01 -5.03 26.03
CA LYS A 361 -10.02 -5.39 27.03
C LYS A 361 -9.50 -5.49 28.46
N ASP A 362 -8.18 -5.51 28.67
CA ASP A 362 -7.55 -5.86 29.94
C ASP A 362 -6.95 -4.62 30.61
N THR A 363 -7.11 -4.48 31.93
CA THR A 363 -6.45 -3.39 32.69
C THR A 363 -4.96 -3.65 32.94
N ASN A 364 -4.52 -4.89 32.75
CA ASN A 364 -3.13 -5.31 32.76
C ASN A 364 -2.86 -6.17 31.50
N PRO A 365 -2.86 -5.56 30.31
CA PRO A 365 -2.64 -6.28 29.07
C PRO A 365 -1.20 -6.80 28.99
N VAL A 366 -0.98 -7.83 28.16
CA VAL A 366 0.35 -8.40 27.95
C VAL A 366 1.29 -7.32 27.39
N TRP A 367 2.50 -7.24 27.97
CA TRP A 367 3.47 -6.17 27.75
C TRP A 367 2.90 -4.75 27.95
N GLY A 368 1.84 -4.58 28.73
CA GLY A 368 1.22 -3.27 28.98
C GLY A 368 0.51 -2.67 27.78
N SER A 369 0.41 -3.38 26.63
CA SER A 369 -0.07 -2.82 25.37
C SER A 369 0.58 -1.46 25.09
N LYS A 370 1.90 -1.40 25.38
CA LYS A 370 2.73 -0.20 25.39
C LYS A 370 3.25 0.10 23.98
N TYR A 371 4.30 0.92 23.90
CA TYR A 371 5.06 1.11 22.68
C TYR A 371 6.41 0.39 22.83
N THR A 372 6.55 -0.77 22.20
CA THR A 372 7.84 -1.48 22.11
C THR A 372 8.56 -1.02 20.85
N THR A 373 9.80 -0.56 20.97
CA THR A 373 10.53 0.22 19.95
C THR A 373 11.81 -0.46 19.47
N ASN A 374 11.89 -1.77 19.69
CA ASN A 374 12.94 -2.63 19.14
C ASN A 374 12.42 -3.48 17.96
N ILE A 375 11.23 -3.17 17.43
CA ILE A 375 10.62 -3.73 16.20
C ILE A 375 9.14 -3.29 16.06
N ASN A 376 8.35 -3.36 17.14
CA ASN A 376 6.88 -3.41 17.02
C ASN A 376 6.26 -2.05 16.63
N LEU A 377 6.65 -0.96 17.31
CA LEU A 377 6.14 0.37 16.97
C LEU A 377 6.61 0.76 15.56
N GLU A 378 7.82 0.42 15.18
CA GLU A 378 8.35 0.66 13.83
C GLU A 378 7.53 -0.11 12.80
N MET A 379 7.27 -1.41 13.06
CA MET A 379 6.46 -2.27 12.21
C MET A 379 5.04 -1.77 12.01
N ASN A 380 4.44 -1.16 13.04
CA ASN A 380 3.13 -0.53 12.91
C ASN A 380 3.08 0.53 11.79
N TYR A 381 4.21 1.17 11.49
CA TYR A 381 4.29 2.29 10.56
C TYR A 381 5.07 2.01 9.28
N TRP A 382 5.65 0.82 9.11
CA TRP A 382 6.24 0.43 7.81
C TRP A 382 5.32 0.64 6.61
N PRO A 383 4.01 0.32 6.67
CA PRO A 383 3.14 0.52 5.51
C PRO A 383 2.66 1.97 5.34
N VAL A 384 2.91 2.89 6.28
CA VAL A 384 2.20 4.18 6.32
C VAL A 384 2.39 5.01 5.05
N GLU A 385 3.61 5.01 4.51
CA GLU A 385 3.92 5.74 3.28
C GLU A 385 3.57 4.91 2.04
N THR A 386 4.06 3.67 1.96
CA THR A 386 3.91 2.81 0.78
C THR A 386 2.45 2.44 0.49
N ALA A 387 1.62 2.27 1.53
CA ALA A 387 0.19 1.99 1.40
C ALA A 387 -0.70 3.24 1.30
N ASN A 388 -0.09 4.41 1.07
CA ASN A 388 -0.73 5.70 0.83
C ASN A 388 -1.64 6.18 1.98
N LEU A 389 -1.08 6.15 3.20
CA LEU A 389 -1.75 6.48 4.46
C LEU A 389 -1.08 7.66 5.18
N GLY A 390 -0.52 8.63 4.45
CA GLY A 390 0.28 9.73 5.00
C GLY A 390 -0.40 10.58 6.08
N GLU A 391 -1.73 10.57 6.20
CA GLU A 391 -2.44 11.20 7.31
C GLU A 391 -2.29 10.47 8.65
N CYS A 392 -1.92 9.19 8.62
CA CYS A 392 -1.84 8.33 9.78
C CYS A 392 -0.46 8.37 10.46
N VAL A 393 0.55 9.00 9.84
CA VAL A 393 1.92 9.08 10.39
C VAL A 393 2.06 10.12 11.50
N TRP A 394 1.20 11.13 11.54
CA TRP A 394 1.35 12.29 12.43
C TRP A 394 1.43 11.93 13.92
N PRO A 395 0.61 11.00 14.47
CA PRO A 395 0.76 10.61 15.87
C PRO A 395 2.12 10.00 16.20
N LEU A 396 2.76 9.28 15.27
CA LEU A 396 4.13 8.79 15.46
C LEU A 396 5.14 9.93 15.46
N ILE A 397 5.07 10.84 14.48
CA ILE A 397 5.98 12.00 14.39
C ILE A 397 5.89 12.85 15.68
N ASP A 398 4.67 13.17 16.11
CA ASP A 398 4.42 13.94 17.33
C ASP A 398 4.96 13.20 18.56
N LYS A 399 4.77 11.88 18.62
CA LYS A 399 5.31 11.03 19.69
C LYS A 399 6.83 11.13 19.76
N ILE A 400 7.55 10.90 18.66
CA ILE A 400 9.01 10.93 18.60
C ILE A 400 9.53 12.29 19.07
N LYS A 401 8.97 13.38 18.54
CA LYS A 401 9.33 14.75 18.97
C LYS A 401 9.08 14.98 20.46
N SER A 402 7.97 14.48 20.98
CA SER A 402 7.59 14.68 22.38
C SER A 402 8.47 13.90 23.38
N MET A 403 9.18 12.86 22.93
CA MET A 403 10.08 12.08 23.79
C MET A 403 11.41 12.77 24.05
N VAL A 404 11.84 13.68 23.17
CA VAL A 404 13.16 14.35 23.25
C VAL A 404 13.47 14.87 24.66
N PRO A 405 12.61 15.65 25.35
CA PRO A 405 12.94 16.20 26.66
C PRO A 405 13.14 15.14 27.77
N GLN A 406 12.49 13.98 27.66
CA GLN A 406 12.69 12.88 28.61
C GLN A 406 13.93 12.06 28.23
N GLY A 407 14.14 11.84 26.93
CA GLY A 407 15.33 11.18 26.41
C GLY A 407 16.63 11.94 26.68
N GLU A 408 16.62 13.27 26.70
CA GLU A 408 17.75 14.11 27.13
C GLU A 408 18.10 13.87 28.60
N LYS A 409 17.08 13.80 29.47
CA LYS A 409 17.29 13.46 30.89
C LYS A 409 17.85 12.04 31.04
N THR A 410 17.33 11.09 30.28
CA THR A 410 17.84 9.71 30.29
C THR A 410 19.29 9.66 29.79
N ALA A 411 19.63 10.38 28.72
CA ALA A 411 21.00 10.47 28.20
C ALA A 411 21.95 10.99 29.29
N LYS A 412 21.55 12.01 30.04
CA LYS A 412 22.35 12.52 31.16
C LYS A 412 22.47 11.51 32.31
N VAL A 413 21.35 10.97 32.79
CA VAL A 413 21.32 10.15 34.02
C VAL A 413 21.93 8.76 33.81
N HIS A 414 21.68 8.14 32.65
CA HIS A 414 22.14 6.78 32.35
C HIS A 414 23.46 6.74 31.60
N TRP A 415 23.73 7.73 30.75
CA TRP A 415 24.88 7.71 29.83
C TRP A 415 25.94 8.76 30.15
N GLY A 416 25.66 9.71 31.04
CA GLY A 416 26.56 10.83 31.31
C GLY A 416 26.72 11.78 30.11
N VAL A 417 25.77 11.78 29.19
CA VAL A 417 25.78 12.58 27.96
C VAL A 417 24.95 13.83 28.16
N ASP A 418 25.57 15.01 27.98
CA ASP A 418 24.90 16.31 28.15
C ASP A 418 24.16 16.80 26.89
N GLU A 419 24.54 16.32 25.70
CA GLU A 419 23.95 16.74 24.42
C GLU A 419 23.50 15.51 23.61
N GLY A 420 22.21 15.45 23.31
CA GLY A 420 21.54 14.36 22.61
C GLY A 420 20.44 13.72 23.46
N TRP A 421 19.64 12.86 22.85
CA TRP A 421 18.57 12.13 23.53
C TRP A 421 18.63 10.64 23.20
N VAL A 422 18.21 9.81 24.16
CA VAL A 422 18.18 8.35 24.01
C VAL A 422 16.80 7.82 24.40
N GLU A 423 16.43 6.74 23.74
CA GLU A 423 15.28 5.91 24.08
C GLU A 423 15.70 4.45 23.92
N HIS A 424 15.25 3.61 24.86
CA HIS A 424 15.58 2.18 24.88
C HIS A 424 14.42 1.36 24.30
N HIS A 425 14.30 0.06 24.57
CA HIS A 425 13.35 -0.80 23.83
C HIS A 425 11.85 -0.54 24.08
N ASN A 426 11.48 0.41 24.94
CA ASN A 426 10.09 0.67 25.30
C ASN A 426 9.81 2.10 25.76
N THR A 427 8.59 2.56 25.44
CA THR A 427 7.98 3.78 25.98
C THR A 427 6.48 3.62 26.23
N ASP A 428 5.84 4.66 26.74
CA ASP A 428 4.42 4.73 27.12
C ASP A 428 3.85 6.13 26.92
N LEU A 429 2.57 6.38 27.26
CA LEU A 429 1.94 7.71 27.17
C LEU A 429 2.76 8.85 27.82
N TRP A 430 3.56 8.56 28.84
CA TRP A 430 4.30 9.53 29.66
C TRP A 430 5.71 9.82 29.13
N ASN A 431 6.06 9.28 27.96
CA ASN A 431 7.35 9.45 27.30
C ASN A 431 8.52 8.98 28.17
N ARG A 432 8.35 7.84 28.84
CA ARG A 432 9.43 7.20 29.58
C ARG A 432 10.42 6.56 28.62
N THR A 433 11.71 6.77 28.85
CA THR A 433 12.79 6.46 27.91
C THR A 433 13.93 5.66 28.53
N ALA A 434 13.94 5.44 29.85
CA ALA A 434 14.94 4.61 30.50
C ALA A 434 14.72 3.11 30.22
N PRO A 435 15.78 2.28 30.25
CA PRO A 435 15.67 0.83 30.08
C PRO A 435 14.81 0.20 31.18
N ILE A 436 14.08 -0.86 30.84
CA ILE A 436 13.15 -1.58 31.73
C ILE A 436 13.32 -3.10 31.60
N ASP A 437 12.52 -3.86 32.36
CA ASP A 437 12.37 -5.32 32.31
C ASP A 437 13.62 -6.12 32.76
N GLY A 438 14.77 -5.92 32.13
CA GLY A 438 16.01 -6.63 32.44
C GLY A 438 17.20 -6.11 31.64
N ALA A 439 18.34 -6.80 31.69
CA ALA A 439 19.56 -6.33 31.03
C ALA A 439 19.43 -6.17 29.51
N TRP A 440 18.64 -7.02 28.86
CA TRP A 440 18.27 -6.91 27.44
C TRP A 440 17.54 -5.59 27.12
N GLY A 441 16.88 -4.98 28.11
CA GLY A 441 16.22 -3.69 27.96
C GLY A 441 17.18 -2.50 27.88
N LEU A 442 18.45 -2.68 28.25
CA LEU A 442 19.50 -1.67 28.00
C LEU A 442 19.99 -1.74 26.55
N TRP A 443 19.06 -1.53 25.62
CA TRP A 443 19.30 -1.42 24.19
C TRP A 443 19.09 0.04 23.76
N PRO A 444 20.15 0.84 23.49
CA PRO A 444 20.07 2.29 23.43
C PRO A 444 19.82 2.87 22.03
N THR A 445 19.32 2.07 21.09
CA THR A 445 19.19 2.47 19.67
C THR A 445 17.76 2.71 19.21
N GLY A 446 16.76 2.67 20.10
CA GLY A 446 15.36 2.94 19.79
C GLY A 446 15.13 4.36 19.25
N ALA A 447 15.71 5.38 19.90
CA ALA A 447 15.66 6.77 19.39
C ALA A 447 16.26 6.90 17.98
N GLY A 448 17.30 6.11 17.68
CA GLY A 448 17.94 6.06 16.37
C GLY A 448 17.00 5.47 15.31
N TRP A 449 16.38 4.32 15.60
CA TRP A 449 15.46 3.67 14.67
C TRP A 449 14.20 4.52 14.46
N LEU A 450 13.55 5.00 15.52
CA LEU A 450 12.38 5.87 15.38
C LEU A 450 12.68 7.13 14.57
N SER A 451 13.88 7.70 14.70
CA SER A 451 14.29 8.87 13.91
C SER A 451 14.41 8.57 12.40
N THR A 452 14.57 7.31 11.97
CA THR A 452 14.53 6.97 10.54
C THR A 452 13.14 7.15 9.95
N HIS A 453 12.06 7.01 10.71
CA HIS A 453 10.71 7.29 10.23
C HIS A 453 10.49 8.78 9.91
N LEU A 454 11.17 9.69 10.62
CA LEU A 454 11.14 11.13 10.32
C LEU A 454 11.77 11.41 8.95
N TRP A 455 12.87 10.73 8.65
CA TRP A 455 13.51 10.83 7.35
C TRP A 455 12.70 10.18 6.24
N GLU A 456 12.14 8.99 6.49
CA GLU A 456 11.30 8.28 5.53
C GLU A 456 10.10 9.12 5.08
N HIS A 457 9.39 9.78 6.00
CA HIS A 457 8.29 10.68 5.62
C HIS A 457 8.75 11.78 4.63
N TYR A 458 9.93 12.35 4.87
CA TYR A 458 10.52 13.32 3.94
C TYR A 458 10.87 12.69 2.58
N LEU A 459 11.39 11.46 2.54
CA LEU A 459 11.71 10.78 1.26
C LEU A 459 10.48 10.57 0.38
N PHE A 460 9.28 10.45 0.94
CA PHE A 460 8.03 10.36 0.19
C PHE A 460 7.44 11.73 -0.21
N ASN A 461 8.02 12.82 0.29
CA ASN A 461 7.70 14.19 -0.12
C ASN A 461 8.95 15.09 -0.11
N PRO A 462 9.96 14.84 -0.97
CA PRO A 462 11.32 15.40 -0.85
C PRO A 462 11.41 16.90 -1.21
N THR A 463 10.27 17.58 -1.39
CA THR A 463 10.22 19.03 -1.60
C THR A 463 9.76 19.79 -0.35
N ASP A 464 9.29 19.09 0.68
CA ASP A 464 8.83 19.70 1.92
C ASP A 464 9.98 19.99 2.88
N LYS A 465 10.74 21.04 2.56
CA LYS A 465 11.81 21.54 3.43
C LYS A 465 11.29 22.07 4.77
N ALA A 466 10.03 22.50 4.85
CA ALA A 466 9.44 23.00 6.08
C ALA A 466 9.23 21.85 7.08
N TYR A 467 8.72 20.71 6.61
CA TYR A 467 8.68 19.48 7.39
C TYR A 467 10.08 19.05 7.83
N LEU A 468 11.04 18.97 6.91
CA LEU A 468 12.40 18.54 7.24
C LEU A 468 13.03 19.44 8.31
N GLN A 469 12.82 20.77 8.20
CA GLN A 469 13.29 21.74 9.19
C GLN A 469 12.66 21.55 10.58
N ASP A 470 11.38 21.16 10.64
CA ASP A 470 10.65 20.91 11.89
C ASP A 470 11.13 19.65 12.62
N VAL A 471 11.50 18.60 11.89
CA VAL A 471 11.98 17.33 12.48
C VAL A 471 13.49 17.25 12.64
N TYR A 472 14.25 18.12 11.98
CA TYR A 472 15.71 18.06 11.96
C TYR A 472 16.35 18.09 13.35
N SER A 473 15.87 18.93 14.28
CA SER A 473 16.43 19.00 15.63
C SER A 473 16.27 17.69 16.40
N THR A 474 15.18 16.96 16.15
CA THR A 474 14.92 15.64 16.76
C THR A 474 15.89 14.59 16.22
N MET A 475 16.08 14.54 14.89
CA MET A 475 17.06 13.66 14.25
C MET A 475 18.49 13.98 14.71
N LYS A 476 18.86 15.26 14.71
CA LYS A 476 20.16 15.77 15.19
C LYS A 476 20.42 15.34 16.63
N GLY A 477 19.44 15.46 17.52
CA GLY A 477 19.58 15.06 18.91
C GLY A 477 19.83 13.56 19.09
N ALA A 478 19.15 12.70 18.31
CA ALA A 478 19.38 11.24 18.36
C ALA A 478 20.78 10.90 17.83
N ALA A 479 21.19 11.53 16.73
CA ALA A 479 22.52 11.37 16.16
C ALA A 479 23.64 11.84 17.12
N LEU A 480 23.45 12.98 17.80
CA LEU A 480 24.43 13.51 18.75
C LEU A 480 24.59 12.64 20.00
N PHE A 481 23.53 11.94 20.43
CA PHE A 481 23.68 10.95 21.49
C PHE A 481 24.74 9.90 21.12
N PHE A 482 24.75 9.37 19.90
CA PHE A 482 25.76 8.41 19.46
C PHE A 482 27.14 9.03 19.31
N VAL A 483 27.23 10.24 18.73
CA VAL A 483 28.51 10.98 18.64
C VAL A 483 29.17 11.14 20.02
N ASN A 484 28.37 11.32 21.07
CA ASN A 484 28.84 11.58 22.43
C ASN A 484 28.92 10.33 23.33
N SER A 485 28.28 9.21 22.99
CA SER A 485 28.20 8.01 23.83
C SER A 485 29.04 6.83 23.36
N LEU A 486 29.34 6.74 22.06
CA LEU A 486 30.13 5.64 21.49
C LEU A 486 31.57 5.66 22.04
N ILE A 487 32.12 4.46 22.24
CA ILE A 487 33.49 4.29 22.75
C ILE A 487 34.31 3.38 21.84
N GLU A 488 35.63 3.47 21.93
CA GLU A 488 36.53 2.58 21.19
C GLU A 488 36.51 1.17 21.77
N GLU A 489 36.27 0.17 20.93
CA GLU A 489 36.41 -1.24 21.31
C GLU A 489 37.89 -1.68 21.35
N PRO A 490 38.30 -2.51 22.33
CA PRO A 490 39.70 -2.93 22.49
C PRO A 490 40.05 -4.28 21.82
N GLU A 491 39.10 -5.01 21.26
CA GLU A 491 39.27 -6.42 20.88
C GLU A 491 39.77 -6.63 19.45
N THR A 492 39.24 -5.90 18.46
CA THR A 492 39.49 -6.21 17.04
C THR A 492 40.79 -5.59 16.49
N GLY A 493 41.42 -4.69 17.25
CA GLY A 493 42.57 -3.91 16.81
C GLY A 493 42.24 -2.76 15.83
N ASN A 494 41.01 -2.70 15.31
CA ASN A 494 40.55 -1.66 14.39
C ASN A 494 40.08 -0.38 15.11
N LYS A 495 39.88 -0.44 16.44
CA LYS A 495 39.42 0.68 17.27
C LYS A 495 38.11 1.28 16.77
N TYR A 496 37.17 0.40 16.42
CA TYR A 496 35.83 0.81 16.01
C TYR A 496 35.12 1.54 17.16
N LEU A 497 34.22 2.46 16.82
CA LEU A 497 33.32 3.09 17.76
C LEU A 497 32.07 2.22 17.92
N VAL A 498 31.79 1.78 19.15
CA VAL A 498 30.72 0.82 19.46
C VAL A 498 29.82 1.31 20.60
N THR A 499 28.57 0.84 20.60
CA THR A 499 27.68 0.91 21.77
C THR A 499 28.19 -0.04 22.84
N ALA A 500 28.22 0.41 24.09
CA ALA A 500 28.62 -0.42 25.22
C ALA A 500 28.09 0.16 26.54
N PRO A 501 27.26 -0.56 27.31
CA PRO A 501 26.65 -1.86 26.97
C PRO A 501 25.52 -1.71 25.93
N SER A 502 25.14 -2.82 25.31
CA SER A 502 23.93 -2.96 24.48
C SER A 502 23.44 -4.40 24.49
N ASP A 503 22.46 -4.71 23.63
CA ASP A 503 21.85 -6.02 23.39
C ASP A 503 21.61 -6.23 21.89
N SER A 504 21.45 -7.48 21.45
CA SER A 504 20.81 -7.78 20.16
C SER A 504 19.38 -8.26 20.45
N PRO A 505 18.36 -7.38 20.39
CA PRO A 505 17.01 -7.70 20.85
C PRO A 505 16.46 -8.97 20.21
N GLU A 506 15.86 -9.90 20.93
CA GLU A 506 16.08 -10.21 22.35
C GLU A 506 16.75 -11.58 22.40
N ASN A 507 18.05 -11.62 22.14
CA ASN A 507 18.83 -12.84 21.97
C ASN A 507 20.10 -12.81 22.82
N ASP A 508 20.38 -13.93 23.48
CA ASP A 508 21.58 -14.08 24.30
C ASP A 508 22.74 -14.71 23.51
N HIS A 509 23.95 -14.46 24.01
CA HIS A 509 25.16 -15.19 23.66
C HIS A 509 25.68 -15.90 24.91
N GLY A 510 25.69 -17.23 24.88
CA GLY A 510 26.19 -18.03 26.01
C GLY A 510 25.46 -17.79 27.34
N GLY A 511 24.18 -17.39 27.29
CA GLY A 511 23.36 -17.10 28.47
C GLY A 511 23.42 -15.65 28.98
N TYR A 512 24.03 -14.73 28.23
CA TYR A 512 24.07 -13.30 28.57
C TYR A 512 23.53 -12.45 27.42
N ASN A 513 22.75 -11.41 27.72
CA ASN A 513 22.18 -10.48 26.75
C ASN A 513 23.16 -9.33 26.47
N VAL A 514 23.82 -8.85 27.54
CA VAL A 514 24.70 -7.69 27.46
C VAL A 514 25.89 -7.96 26.55
N CYS A 515 26.09 -7.08 25.57
CA CYS A 515 27.18 -7.10 24.60
C CYS A 515 27.66 -5.68 24.27
N PHE A 516 28.57 -5.55 23.30
CA PHE A 516 28.97 -4.26 22.73
C PHE A 516 29.02 -4.32 21.21
N GLY A 517 28.61 -3.22 20.56
CA GLY A 517 28.59 -3.09 19.11
C GLY A 517 27.88 -4.21 18.35
N PRO A 518 26.68 -4.70 18.77
CA PRO A 518 25.94 -5.67 17.99
C PRO A 518 25.61 -5.12 16.60
N THR A 519 25.46 -5.99 15.61
CA THR A 519 25.32 -5.58 14.21
C THR A 519 24.11 -4.66 13.98
N MET A 520 23.00 -4.91 14.68
CA MET A 520 21.80 -4.06 14.62
C MET A 520 22.11 -2.60 14.98
N ASP A 521 22.82 -2.37 16.09
CA ASP A 521 23.17 -1.02 16.54
C ASP A 521 24.01 -0.30 15.49
N ASN A 522 25.03 -0.99 14.96
CA ASN A 522 25.93 -0.41 13.96
C ASN A 522 25.16 0.00 12.68
N GLN A 523 24.16 -0.78 12.28
CA GLN A 523 23.32 -0.48 11.12
C GLN A 523 22.37 0.69 11.41
N ILE A 524 21.67 0.71 12.54
CA ILE A 524 20.75 1.81 12.92
C ILE A 524 21.51 3.14 13.07
N ILE A 525 22.66 3.11 13.75
CA ILE A 525 23.47 4.30 13.97
C ILE A 525 23.99 4.85 12.63
N ARG A 526 24.35 3.97 11.70
CA ARG A 526 24.76 4.39 10.35
C ARG A 526 23.65 5.12 9.62
N ASP A 527 22.42 4.61 9.67
CA ASP A 527 21.26 5.24 9.04
C ASP A 527 20.98 6.61 9.67
N VAL A 528 20.81 6.70 10.99
CA VAL A 528 20.46 7.98 11.63
C VAL A 528 21.55 9.05 11.46
N LEU A 529 22.84 8.67 11.49
CA LEU A 529 23.94 9.59 11.20
C LEU A 529 23.89 10.07 9.74
N ASN A 530 23.80 9.15 8.77
CA ASN A 530 23.78 9.50 7.34
C ASN A 530 22.54 10.32 6.97
N TYR A 531 21.36 9.96 7.48
CA TYR A 531 20.13 10.71 7.23
C TYR A 531 20.19 12.11 7.84
N THR A 532 20.77 12.27 9.03
CA THR A 532 20.97 13.59 9.65
C THR A 532 22.00 14.42 8.88
N ILE A 533 23.06 13.79 8.37
CA ILE A 533 24.07 14.43 7.49
C ILE A 533 23.39 14.95 6.21
N GLU A 534 22.57 14.13 5.55
CA GLU A 534 21.86 14.54 4.33
C GLU A 534 20.81 15.62 4.61
N ALA A 535 20.05 15.52 5.69
CA ALA A 535 19.13 16.57 6.11
C ALA A 535 19.85 17.90 6.36
N SER A 536 21.00 17.87 7.04
CA SER A 536 21.87 19.03 7.26
C SER A 536 22.33 19.66 5.94
N LYS A 537 22.72 18.86 4.94
CA LYS A 537 23.12 19.35 3.61
C LYS A 537 21.95 20.01 2.87
N ILE A 538 20.77 19.40 2.90
CA ILE A 538 19.56 19.90 2.22
C ILE A 538 19.10 21.24 2.81
N LEU A 539 19.19 21.38 4.13
CA LEU A 539 18.81 22.59 4.87
C LEU A 539 19.92 23.65 4.90
N GLY A 540 21.18 23.26 4.66
CA GLY A 540 22.33 24.18 4.69
C GLY A 540 22.72 24.61 6.10
N VAL A 541 22.62 23.73 7.09
CA VAL A 541 22.86 24.01 8.53
C VAL A 541 23.91 23.08 9.14
N ASP A 542 24.49 23.45 10.28
CA ASP A 542 25.26 22.55 11.16
C ASP A 542 26.44 21.80 10.51
N GLU A 543 27.27 22.51 9.74
CA GLU A 543 28.43 21.94 9.04
C GLU A 543 29.48 21.28 9.95
N ASP A 544 29.75 21.87 11.12
CA ASP A 544 30.70 21.34 12.10
C ASP A 544 30.17 20.07 12.78
N VAL A 545 28.88 20.05 13.11
CA VAL A 545 28.21 18.86 13.65
C VAL A 545 28.18 17.74 12.60
N ARG A 546 27.87 18.07 11.34
CA ARG A 546 27.92 17.15 10.21
C ARG A 546 29.30 16.50 10.08
N ALA A 547 30.38 17.27 10.16
CA ALA A 547 31.74 16.75 10.09
C ALA A 547 32.07 15.75 11.23
N LYS A 548 31.55 15.97 12.44
CA LYS A 548 31.68 15.01 13.56
C LYS A 548 30.94 13.70 13.25
N MET A 549 29.72 13.78 12.74
CA MET A 549 28.93 12.61 12.36
C MET A 549 29.63 11.80 11.26
N GLU A 550 30.16 12.47 10.23
CA GLU A 550 30.93 11.84 9.15
C GLU A 550 32.19 11.12 9.66
N ALA A 551 32.86 11.69 10.67
CA ALA A 551 34.01 11.05 11.31
C ALA A 551 33.62 9.79 12.11
N VAL A 552 32.46 9.79 12.77
CA VAL A 552 31.92 8.63 13.47
C VAL A 552 31.53 7.52 12.49
N VAL A 553 30.81 7.85 11.41
CA VAL A 553 30.36 6.86 10.39
C VAL A 553 31.53 6.02 9.86
N LYS A 554 32.68 6.65 9.59
CA LYS A 554 33.91 5.99 9.10
C LYS A 554 34.54 5.00 10.09
N ARG A 555 34.16 5.08 11.36
CA ARG A 555 34.71 4.28 12.46
C ARG A 555 33.71 3.28 13.04
N LEU A 556 32.49 3.21 12.52
CA LEU A 556 31.53 2.18 12.92
C LEU A 556 31.94 0.81 12.34
N PRO A 557 31.72 -0.30 13.06
CA PRO A 557 31.97 -1.64 12.51
C PRO A 557 31.17 -1.88 11.21
N PRO A 558 31.76 -2.52 10.19
CA PRO A 558 31.03 -2.93 9.00
C PRO A 558 30.16 -4.17 9.30
N THR A 559 29.06 -4.33 8.55
CA THR A 559 28.35 -5.61 8.49
C THR A 559 29.22 -6.64 7.77
N LYS A 560 29.34 -7.85 8.32
CA LYS A 560 30.22 -8.91 7.82
C LYS A 560 29.56 -10.28 7.91
N THR A 561 30.15 -11.25 7.23
CA THR A 561 29.79 -12.66 7.33
C THR A 561 30.68 -13.40 8.35
N GLY A 562 30.11 -14.36 9.07
CA GLY A 562 30.79 -15.20 10.05
C GLY A 562 31.24 -16.56 9.52
N LYS A 563 31.71 -17.43 10.42
CA LYS A 563 32.30 -18.75 10.12
C LYS A 563 31.34 -19.75 9.46
N TYR A 564 30.03 -19.54 9.56
CA TYR A 564 29.02 -20.36 8.86
C TYR A 564 28.52 -19.71 7.58
N GLY A 565 29.09 -18.55 7.19
CA GLY A 565 28.64 -17.76 6.06
C GLY A 565 27.40 -16.92 6.33
N GLN A 566 26.90 -16.86 7.58
CA GLN A 566 25.78 -16.03 8.03
C GLN A 566 26.20 -14.57 8.25
N ILE A 567 25.27 -13.60 8.27
CA ILE A 567 25.58 -12.27 8.81
C ILE A 567 25.79 -12.39 10.32
N THR A 568 26.93 -11.92 10.84
CA THR A 568 27.20 -12.03 12.28
C THR A 568 26.25 -11.16 13.09
N GLU A 569 25.58 -11.72 14.10
CA GLU A 569 24.67 -10.97 14.97
C GLU A 569 25.42 -10.02 15.91
N TRP A 570 26.57 -10.46 16.42
CA TRP A 570 27.45 -9.68 17.29
C TRP A 570 28.77 -9.31 16.59
N LEU A 571 29.53 -8.41 17.19
CA LEU A 571 30.87 -8.07 16.70
C LEU A 571 31.78 -9.30 16.67
N GLN A 572 31.67 -10.14 17.70
CA GLN A 572 32.25 -11.47 17.79
C GLN A 572 31.39 -12.49 17.03
N ASP A 573 32.04 -13.51 16.46
CA ASP A 573 31.38 -14.58 15.69
C ASP A 573 30.82 -15.68 16.62
N TRP A 574 29.82 -15.28 17.41
CA TRP A 574 29.15 -16.10 18.43
C TRP A 574 27.88 -16.78 17.95
N ASP A 575 27.42 -16.52 16.73
CA ASP A 575 26.18 -17.08 16.20
C ASP A 575 26.13 -18.61 16.33
N ASP A 576 24.96 -19.14 16.69
CA ASP A 576 24.64 -20.56 16.66
C ASP A 576 23.69 -20.83 15.48
N PRO A 577 24.09 -21.65 14.48
CA PRO A 577 23.24 -21.93 13.32
C PRO A 577 21.94 -22.68 13.66
N ASN A 578 21.81 -23.19 14.89
CA ASN A 578 20.59 -23.83 15.39
C ASN A 578 19.65 -22.87 16.12
N ASN A 579 20.06 -21.62 16.38
CA ASN A 579 19.26 -20.66 17.12
C ASN A 579 18.04 -20.19 16.30
N LYS A 580 16.84 -20.53 16.79
CA LYS A 580 15.54 -20.18 16.19
C LYS A 580 14.87 -18.96 16.83
N ASN A 581 15.65 -18.00 17.35
CA ASN A 581 15.08 -16.79 17.94
C ASN A 581 14.14 -16.08 16.95
N ARG A 582 13.02 -15.59 17.47
CA ARG A 582 12.00 -14.85 16.72
C ARG A 582 12.54 -13.52 16.15
N HIS A 583 13.53 -12.92 16.80
CA HIS A 583 14.21 -11.72 16.31
C HIS A 583 15.32 -12.06 15.31
N ILE A 584 15.47 -11.21 14.31
CA ILE A 584 16.55 -11.27 13.32
C ILE A 584 17.17 -9.87 13.20
N SER A 585 17.45 -9.27 14.35
CA SER A 585 17.83 -7.87 14.54
C SER A 585 19.03 -7.43 13.70
N HIS A 586 20.00 -8.31 13.49
CA HIS A 586 21.18 -8.06 12.67
C HIS A 586 20.90 -8.03 11.14
N LEU A 587 19.67 -8.32 10.72
CA LEU A 587 19.18 -8.09 9.35
C LEU A 587 18.35 -6.81 9.22
N TYR A 588 18.35 -5.90 10.21
CA TYR A 588 17.81 -4.54 10.05
C TYR A 588 18.32 -3.87 8.76
N GLY A 589 19.62 -4.07 8.44
CA GLY A 589 20.27 -3.60 7.22
C GLY A 589 19.63 -4.07 5.91
N LEU A 590 18.97 -5.25 5.91
CA LEU A 590 18.20 -5.78 4.78
C LEU A 590 16.79 -5.18 4.75
N PHE A 591 16.13 -5.12 5.91
CA PHE A 591 14.84 -4.48 6.08
C PHE A 591 14.61 -4.09 7.56
N PRO A 592 14.17 -2.87 7.86
CA PRO A 592 13.63 -1.84 6.95
C PRO A 592 14.67 -0.96 6.25
N SER A 593 15.95 -1.04 6.62
CA SER A 593 17.02 -0.29 5.96
C SER A 593 17.27 -0.77 4.52
N ALA A 594 18.22 -0.17 3.82
CA ALA A 594 18.65 -0.54 2.47
C ALA A 594 20.19 -0.68 2.37
N GLN A 595 20.85 -1.03 3.48
CA GLN A 595 22.29 -1.28 3.54
C GLN A 595 22.68 -2.63 2.94
N ILE A 596 21.76 -3.60 2.89
CA ILE A 596 21.95 -4.93 2.30
C ILE A 596 20.95 -5.09 1.16
N THR A 597 21.42 -5.05 -0.08
CA THR A 597 20.59 -5.21 -1.30
C THR A 597 21.22 -6.18 -2.30
N PRO A 598 20.42 -6.87 -3.13
CA PRO A 598 20.91 -7.77 -4.20
C PRO A 598 21.91 -7.11 -5.14
N GLU A 599 21.71 -5.83 -5.46
CA GLU A 599 22.47 -5.15 -6.49
C GLU A 599 23.76 -4.50 -5.98
N GLU A 600 23.79 -4.02 -4.73
CA GLU A 600 24.94 -3.30 -4.20
C GLU A 600 25.82 -4.16 -3.29
N THR A 601 25.24 -5.16 -2.62
CA THR A 601 25.94 -6.00 -1.63
C THR A 601 25.64 -7.49 -1.81
N PRO A 602 25.94 -8.09 -2.98
CA PRO A 602 25.56 -9.47 -3.29
C PRO A 602 26.13 -10.51 -2.31
N ASP A 603 27.31 -10.26 -1.73
CA ASP A 603 27.89 -11.18 -0.73
C ASP A 603 27.19 -11.10 0.64
N LEU A 604 26.74 -9.91 1.06
CA LEU A 604 25.92 -9.78 2.27
C LEU A 604 24.52 -10.38 2.07
N ILE A 605 23.98 -10.34 0.85
CA ILE A 605 22.73 -11.01 0.50
C ILE A 605 22.84 -12.53 0.63
N LYS A 606 23.94 -13.13 0.15
CA LYS A 606 24.21 -14.56 0.41
C LYS A 606 24.24 -14.84 1.91
N GLY A 607 24.89 -13.98 2.69
CA GLY A 607 24.95 -14.10 4.14
C GLY A 607 23.59 -13.99 4.82
N ALA A 608 22.75 -13.04 4.39
CA ALA A 608 21.39 -12.88 4.89
C ALA A 608 20.53 -14.10 4.57
N GLY A 609 20.69 -14.68 3.37
CA GLY A 609 20.04 -15.94 3.01
C GLY A 609 20.45 -17.12 3.90
N VAL A 610 21.71 -17.18 4.33
CA VAL A 610 22.17 -18.18 5.31
C VAL A 610 21.56 -17.92 6.69
N THR A 611 21.57 -16.68 7.16
CA THR A 611 20.93 -16.27 8.43
C THR A 611 19.45 -16.65 8.46
N LEU A 612 18.68 -16.33 7.40
CA LEU A 612 17.24 -16.62 7.34
C LEU A 612 16.98 -18.14 7.39
N LYS A 613 17.77 -18.95 6.67
CA LYS A 613 17.68 -20.41 6.74
C LYS A 613 18.02 -20.96 8.13
N GLN A 614 19.00 -20.38 8.81
CA GLN A 614 19.38 -20.76 10.17
C GLN A 614 18.29 -20.38 11.19
N ARG A 615 17.67 -19.20 11.07
CA ARG A 615 16.52 -18.81 11.89
C ARG A 615 15.29 -19.67 11.62
N GLY A 616 15.11 -20.10 10.38
CA GLY A 616 13.94 -20.87 9.93
C GLY A 616 12.68 -20.00 9.81
N ASP A 617 11.59 -20.59 9.34
CA ASP A 617 10.41 -19.84 8.93
C ASP A 617 9.39 -19.62 10.06
N ASP A 618 9.14 -20.60 10.92
CA ASP A 618 8.15 -20.46 12.01
C ASP A 618 8.68 -19.56 13.13
N ALA A 619 7.78 -18.73 13.69
CA ALA A 619 8.01 -17.85 14.82
C ALA A 619 6.66 -17.24 15.27
N THR A 620 6.63 -16.02 15.80
CA THR A 620 5.42 -15.25 16.15
C THR A 620 4.81 -14.56 14.93
N GLY A 621 3.60 -14.00 15.04
CA GLY A 621 2.95 -13.23 13.97
C GLY A 621 3.81 -12.11 13.37
N TRP A 622 4.28 -11.17 14.20
CA TRP A 622 5.22 -10.12 13.78
C TRP A 622 6.52 -10.64 13.16
N SER A 623 7.05 -11.77 13.65
CA SER A 623 8.32 -12.31 13.12
C SER A 623 8.11 -12.88 11.72
N LEU A 624 6.99 -13.59 11.49
CA LEU A 624 6.58 -13.99 10.14
C LEU A 624 6.38 -12.77 9.24
N ALA A 625 5.73 -11.72 9.73
CA ALA A 625 5.53 -10.49 8.97
C ALA A 625 6.85 -9.80 8.58
N TRP A 626 7.85 -9.77 9.48
CA TRP A 626 9.19 -9.28 9.15
C TRP A 626 9.87 -10.16 8.11
N LYS A 627 9.73 -11.49 8.21
CA LYS A 627 10.25 -12.45 7.22
C LYS A 627 9.61 -12.30 5.84
N ILE A 628 8.33 -11.90 5.73
CA ILE A 628 7.74 -11.53 4.42
C ILE A 628 8.57 -10.41 3.78
N ASN A 629 8.86 -9.35 4.55
CA ASN A 629 9.65 -8.21 4.06
C ASN A 629 11.09 -8.60 3.73
N PHE A 630 11.73 -9.45 4.54
CA PHE A 630 13.07 -9.97 4.25
C PHE A 630 13.12 -10.76 2.95
N TRP A 631 12.22 -11.74 2.77
CA TRP A 631 12.19 -12.54 1.54
C TRP A 631 11.81 -11.71 0.31
N ALA A 632 10.96 -10.69 0.48
CA ALA A 632 10.70 -9.72 -0.57
C ALA A 632 11.96 -8.93 -0.97
N ARG A 633 12.75 -8.44 -0.01
CA ARG A 633 14.04 -7.76 -0.26
C ARG A 633 15.14 -8.67 -0.82
N MET A 634 15.00 -9.98 -0.64
CA MET A 634 15.86 -11.00 -1.26
C MET A 634 15.45 -11.34 -2.70
N HIS A 635 14.35 -10.75 -3.21
CA HIS A 635 13.74 -11.07 -4.50
C HIS A 635 13.21 -12.52 -4.59
N ASP A 636 12.84 -13.13 -3.46
CA ASP A 636 12.27 -14.49 -3.40
C ASP A 636 10.78 -14.41 -3.06
N GLY A 637 9.97 -14.19 -4.10
CA GLY A 637 8.52 -14.04 -3.99
C GLY A 637 7.81 -15.30 -3.46
N ASP A 638 8.28 -16.48 -3.85
CA ASP A 638 7.67 -17.76 -3.45
C ASP A 638 7.90 -18.05 -1.96
N HIS A 639 9.09 -17.75 -1.41
CA HIS A 639 9.30 -17.83 0.04
C HIS A 639 8.51 -16.75 0.80
N ALA A 640 8.44 -15.52 0.28
CA ALA A 640 7.62 -14.47 0.88
C ALA A 640 6.13 -14.90 0.94
N TYR A 641 5.61 -15.51 -0.12
CA TYR A 641 4.26 -16.08 -0.13
C TYR A 641 4.10 -17.27 0.82
N THR A 642 5.15 -18.08 1.02
CA THR A 642 5.16 -19.12 2.05
C THR A 642 4.99 -18.52 3.45
N MET A 643 5.61 -17.37 3.73
CA MET A 643 5.41 -16.68 5.02
C MET A 643 3.97 -16.16 5.18
N ILE A 644 3.36 -15.62 4.12
CA ILE A 644 1.93 -15.23 4.11
C ILE A 644 1.03 -16.43 4.42
N ARG A 645 1.31 -17.60 3.82
CA ARG A 645 0.59 -18.85 4.09
C ARG A 645 0.72 -19.36 5.52
N MET A 646 1.86 -19.11 6.17
CA MET A 646 2.06 -19.44 7.59
C MET A 646 1.35 -18.43 8.51
N LEU A 647 1.33 -17.15 8.12
CA LEU A 647 0.67 -16.08 8.87
C LEU A 647 -0.86 -16.24 8.87
N LEU A 648 -1.46 -16.56 7.72
CA LEU A 648 -2.91 -16.74 7.56
C LEU A 648 -3.37 -18.14 7.98
N THR A 649 -3.04 -18.52 9.21
CA THR A 649 -3.49 -19.76 9.85
C THR A 649 -4.15 -19.46 11.19
N PRO A 650 -5.04 -20.32 11.72
CA PRO A 650 -5.70 -20.09 13.00
C PRO A 650 -4.76 -19.88 14.21
N ASN A 651 -3.50 -20.30 14.10
CA ASN A 651 -2.49 -20.12 15.15
C ASN A 651 -1.85 -18.73 15.13
N LYS A 652 -1.86 -18.07 13.97
CA LYS A 652 -1.15 -16.82 13.68
C LYS A 652 -2.07 -15.66 13.29
N THR A 653 -3.31 -15.95 12.90
CA THR A 653 -4.37 -14.99 12.59
C THR A 653 -5.67 -15.46 13.26
N TYR A 654 -6.23 -14.63 14.13
CA TYR A 654 -7.49 -14.89 14.81
C TYR A 654 -8.70 -14.80 13.86
N ASN A 655 -9.87 -15.24 14.34
CA ASN A 655 -11.11 -15.27 13.55
C ASN A 655 -11.51 -13.89 13.01
N ASN A 656 -11.21 -12.81 13.74
CA ASN A 656 -11.43 -11.42 13.33
C ASN A 656 -10.29 -10.81 12.49
N LEU A 657 -9.37 -11.65 11.99
CA LEU A 657 -8.15 -11.29 11.25
C LEU A 657 -7.08 -10.53 12.04
N PHE A 658 -7.21 -10.38 13.36
CA PHE A 658 -6.10 -9.89 14.18
C PHE A 658 -4.91 -10.85 14.16
N ASP A 659 -3.70 -10.29 14.05
CA ASP A 659 -2.46 -11.04 14.17
C ASP A 659 -2.29 -11.61 15.59
N SER A 660 -1.62 -12.75 15.66
CA SER A 660 -1.42 -13.51 16.89
C SER A 660 0.07 -13.73 17.12
N HIS A 661 0.57 -13.15 18.22
CA HIS A 661 1.88 -13.48 18.75
C HIS A 661 1.98 -14.96 19.18
N PRO A 662 1.06 -15.55 19.99
CA PRO A 662 -0.07 -14.99 20.77
C PRO A 662 0.35 -14.29 22.08
N PRO A 663 -0.50 -13.41 22.67
CA PRO A 663 -1.89 -13.09 22.27
C PRO A 663 -1.96 -12.08 21.10
N PHE A 664 -3.11 -11.42 20.90
CA PHE A 664 -3.26 -10.35 19.89
C PHE A 664 -2.18 -9.28 20.02
N GLN A 665 -1.44 -9.11 18.93
CA GLN A 665 -0.49 -8.03 18.68
C GLN A 665 -0.78 -7.52 17.26
N ILE A 666 -0.82 -6.21 17.05
CA ILE A 666 -1.27 -5.63 15.78
C ILE A 666 -0.15 -5.50 14.74
N ASP A 667 1.10 -5.52 15.21
CA ASP A 667 2.32 -5.37 14.43
C ASP A 667 2.35 -6.31 13.21
N GLY A 668 2.04 -7.60 13.38
CA GLY A 668 2.01 -8.55 12.27
C GLY A 668 0.99 -8.24 11.17
N ASN A 669 -0.15 -7.60 11.50
CA ASN A 669 -1.10 -7.12 10.48
C ASN A 669 -0.46 -6.03 9.60
N PHE A 670 0.26 -5.07 10.22
CA PHE A 670 0.90 -3.97 9.51
C PHE A 670 2.15 -4.40 8.75
N GLY A 671 2.97 -5.26 9.35
CA GLY A 671 4.15 -5.84 8.70
C GLY A 671 3.79 -6.63 7.45
N ALA A 672 2.65 -7.32 7.43
CA ALA A 672 2.16 -8.02 6.25
C ALA A 672 1.75 -7.08 5.10
N VAL A 673 1.13 -5.92 5.40
CA VAL A 673 0.84 -4.89 4.38
C VAL A 673 2.14 -4.38 3.76
N SER A 674 3.13 -4.09 4.60
CA SER A 674 4.47 -3.71 4.16
C SER A 674 5.10 -4.79 3.27
N GLY A 675 5.01 -6.06 3.69
CA GLY A 675 5.57 -7.18 2.95
C GLY A 675 4.96 -7.36 1.56
N VAL A 676 3.63 -7.27 1.44
CA VAL A 676 2.95 -7.30 0.14
C VAL A 676 3.37 -6.12 -0.74
N ASN A 677 3.50 -4.92 -0.17
CA ASN A 677 4.00 -3.77 -0.92
C ASN A 677 5.43 -4.02 -1.41
N GLU A 678 6.35 -4.48 -0.56
CA GLU A 678 7.75 -4.78 -0.90
C GLU A 678 7.90 -5.93 -1.91
N MET A 679 6.92 -6.85 -2.00
CA MET A 679 6.87 -7.87 -3.04
C MET A 679 6.52 -7.28 -4.41
N LEU A 680 5.62 -6.30 -4.44
CA LEU A 680 5.08 -5.69 -5.66
C LEU A 680 5.89 -4.48 -6.14
N MET A 681 6.49 -3.71 -5.22
CA MET A 681 7.30 -2.54 -5.54
C MET A 681 8.26 -2.18 -4.40
N GLN A 682 9.50 -1.88 -4.75
CA GLN A 682 10.51 -1.37 -3.83
C GLN A 682 11.01 -0.02 -4.34
N SER A 683 11.28 0.94 -3.45
CA SER A 683 11.69 2.30 -3.86
C SER A 683 12.91 2.85 -3.12
N HIS A 684 13.76 1.97 -2.58
CA HIS A 684 14.99 2.36 -1.90
C HIS A 684 16.15 2.58 -2.88
N ASN A 685 17.24 3.18 -2.41
CA ASN A 685 18.46 3.47 -3.18
C ASN A 685 18.22 4.23 -4.50
N GLY A 686 17.25 5.17 -4.49
CA GLY A 686 17.04 6.12 -5.59
C GLY A 686 16.42 5.54 -6.87
N ARG A 687 15.82 4.35 -6.80
CA ARG A 687 15.11 3.71 -7.91
C ARG A 687 13.81 3.05 -7.45
N ILE A 688 12.84 2.93 -8.35
CA ILE A 688 11.61 2.15 -8.19
C ILE A 688 11.80 0.82 -8.90
N ASN A 689 11.86 -0.27 -8.16
CA ASN A 689 11.91 -1.64 -8.66
C ASN A 689 10.49 -2.23 -8.66
N LEU A 690 9.98 -2.56 -9.85
CA LEU A 690 8.62 -3.05 -10.07
C LEU A 690 8.59 -4.57 -10.09
N LEU A 691 7.64 -5.17 -9.36
CA LEU A 691 7.47 -6.62 -9.20
C LEU A 691 8.74 -7.40 -8.81
N PRO A 692 9.58 -6.91 -7.87
CA PRO A 692 10.87 -7.54 -7.57
C PRO A 692 10.76 -8.93 -6.94
N ALA A 693 9.64 -9.24 -6.27
CA ALA A 693 9.41 -10.52 -5.63
C ALA A 693 7.95 -10.99 -5.82
N LEU A 694 7.45 -10.95 -7.06
CA LEU A 694 6.12 -11.46 -7.39
C LEU A 694 6.11 -13.00 -7.26
N PRO A 695 5.24 -13.60 -6.43
CA PRO A 695 5.16 -15.06 -6.28
C PRO A 695 4.52 -15.71 -7.51
N SER A 696 4.91 -16.94 -7.78
CA SER A 696 4.39 -17.77 -8.88
C SER A 696 2.87 -17.99 -8.82
N GLN A 697 2.27 -17.88 -7.62
CA GLN A 697 0.83 -17.99 -7.42
C GLN A 697 0.05 -16.76 -7.93
N TRP A 698 0.64 -15.56 -7.96
CA TRP A 698 -0.03 -14.34 -8.40
C TRP A 698 0.24 -14.07 -9.88
N LYS A 699 -0.19 -15.01 -10.74
CA LYS A 699 0.09 -14.95 -12.18
C LYS A 699 -0.48 -13.69 -12.83
N ASP A 700 -1.71 -13.34 -12.47
CA ASP A 700 -2.42 -12.20 -13.04
C ASP A 700 -2.90 -11.30 -11.90
N GLY A 701 -2.77 -9.99 -12.08
CA GLY A 701 -3.18 -9.06 -11.05
C GLY A 701 -2.93 -7.62 -11.40
N SER A 702 -3.36 -6.74 -10.50
CA SER A 702 -3.12 -5.31 -10.60
C SER A 702 -3.08 -4.65 -9.23
N ILE A 703 -2.40 -3.52 -9.16
CA ILE A 703 -2.38 -2.66 -7.99
C ILE A 703 -2.46 -1.20 -8.41
N LYS A 704 -3.09 -0.38 -7.58
CA LYS A 704 -3.23 1.07 -7.79
C LYS A 704 -2.94 1.83 -6.50
N GLY A 705 -2.36 3.01 -6.65
CA GLY A 705 -2.20 4.04 -5.63
C GLY A 705 -1.15 3.80 -4.54
N ILE A 706 -0.33 2.75 -4.60
CA ILE A 706 0.83 2.63 -3.68
C ILE A 706 1.86 3.71 -4.00
N ARG A 707 2.60 4.17 -2.99
CA ARG A 707 3.57 5.26 -3.14
C ARG A 707 5.00 4.75 -3.14
N ALA A 708 5.87 5.48 -3.83
CA ALA A 708 7.31 5.29 -3.86
C ALA A 708 8.03 6.55 -3.35
N ARG A 709 9.22 6.34 -2.75
CA ARG A 709 10.15 7.43 -2.40
C ARG A 709 10.45 8.28 -3.65
N GLY A 710 10.70 9.57 -3.46
CA GLY A 710 10.83 10.56 -4.54
C GLY A 710 9.55 11.36 -4.82
N GLY A 711 8.44 11.06 -4.12
CA GLY A 711 7.14 11.68 -4.37
C GLY A 711 6.46 11.14 -5.62
N PHE A 712 6.45 9.81 -5.75
CA PHE A 712 5.78 9.11 -6.84
C PHE A 712 4.64 8.24 -6.32
N GLU A 713 3.60 8.12 -7.13
CA GLU A 713 2.47 7.22 -6.92
C GLU A 713 2.36 6.26 -8.10
N ILE A 714 2.27 4.97 -7.83
CA ILE A 714 1.91 3.96 -8.83
C ILE A 714 0.41 4.11 -9.08
N ASP A 715 0.02 5.03 -9.96
CA ASP A 715 -1.38 5.28 -10.31
C ASP A 715 -2.08 3.98 -10.73
N SER A 716 -1.39 3.18 -11.55
CA SER A 716 -1.83 1.84 -11.88
C SER A 716 -0.68 0.96 -12.34
N MET A 717 -0.71 -0.32 -11.97
CA MET A 717 0.23 -1.33 -12.44
C MET A 717 -0.51 -2.65 -12.64
N ALA A 718 -0.22 -3.35 -13.73
CA ALA A 718 -0.84 -4.61 -14.06
C ALA A 718 0.18 -5.63 -14.58
N TRP A 719 -0.05 -6.89 -14.25
CA TRP A 719 0.77 -8.01 -14.68
C TRP A 719 -0.09 -9.18 -15.11
N LYS A 720 0.46 -9.99 -16.02
CA LYS A 720 -0.18 -11.18 -16.56
C LYS A 720 0.87 -12.25 -16.81
N GLY A 721 0.54 -13.51 -16.50
CA GLY A 721 1.49 -14.62 -16.59
C GLY A 721 2.78 -14.41 -15.77
N GLY A 722 2.72 -13.65 -14.68
CA GLY A 722 3.86 -13.31 -13.84
C GLY A 722 4.77 -12.21 -14.39
N LYS A 723 4.39 -11.54 -15.48
CA LYS A 723 5.18 -10.49 -16.14
C LYS A 723 4.47 -9.14 -16.09
N LEU A 724 5.22 -8.06 -15.90
CA LEU A 724 4.70 -6.70 -16.02
C LEU A 724 4.12 -6.49 -17.43
N THR A 725 2.93 -5.91 -17.50
CA THR A 725 2.29 -5.58 -18.80
C THR A 725 2.09 -4.08 -18.96
N TYR A 726 1.90 -3.37 -17.86
CA TYR A 726 1.63 -1.94 -17.85
C TYR A 726 1.94 -1.33 -16.50
N VAL A 727 2.45 -0.10 -16.50
CA VAL A 727 2.55 0.74 -15.31
C VAL A 727 2.35 2.22 -15.66
N ALA A 728 1.52 2.90 -14.89
CA ALA A 728 1.39 4.36 -14.87
C ALA A 728 1.92 4.89 -13.56
N ILE A 729 2.83 5.87 -13.65
CA ILE A 729 3.46 6.51 -12.49
C ILE A 729 3.15 7.99 -12.52
N LYS A 730 2.49 8.47 -11.47
CA LYS A 730 2.25 9.88 -11.24
C LYS A 730 3.42 10.46 -10.45
N SER A 731 3.96 11.57 -10.94
CA SER A 731 4.96 12.36 -10.22
C SER A 731 4.27 13.48 -9.47
N ASP A 732 4.27 13.45 -8.14
CA ASP A 732 3.62 14.50 -7.34
C ASP A 732 4.46 15.78 -7.32
N VAL A 733 5.79 15.64 -7.31
CA VAL A 733 6.71 16.75 -7.01
C VAL A 733 7.84 16.94 -8.03
N GLY A 734 7.81 16.24 -9.17
CA GLY A 734 8.68 16.54 -10.32
C GLY A 734 10.15 16.12 -10.16
N GLN A 735 10.42 14.99 -9.51
CA GLN A 735 11.78 14.45 -9.34
C GLN A 735 12.26 13.63 -10.56
N THR A 736 13.53 13.22 -10.55
CA THR A 736 14.03 12.20 -11.48
C THR A 736 13.36 10.87 -11.16
N LEU A 737 12.67 10.32 -12.15
CA LEU A 737 12.06 9.00 -12.10
C LEU A 737 13.07 7.99 -12.64
N ASN A 738 13.52 7.08 -11.78
CA ASN A 738 14.34 5.91 -12.13
C ASN A 738 13.52 4.66 -11.89
N ILE A 739 13.17 3.92 -12.94
CA ILE A 739 12.37 2.69 -12.82
C ILE A 739 13.14 1.50 -13.37
N VAL A 740 12.98 0.35 -12.71
CA VAL A 740 13.57 -0.92 -13.12
C VAL A 740 12.54 -2.06 -12.99
N ASN A 741 12.63 -3.03 -13.88
CA ASN A 741 11.88 -4.30 -13.84
C ASN A 741 12.76 -5.38 -14.49
N GLY A 742 13.37 -6.26 -13.70
CA GLY A 742 14.38 -7.19 -14.21
C GLY A 742 15.55 -6.45 -14.88
N SER A 743 15.82 -6.76 -16.15
CA SER A 743 16.83 -6.09 -16.97
C SER A 743 16.38 -4.74 -17.53
N ASN A 744 15.06 -4.49 -17.62
CA ASN A 744 14.50 -3.27 -18.19
C ASN A 744 14.69 -2.09 -17.24
N LYS A 745 15.12 -0.94 -17.79
CA LYS A 745 15.39 0.28 -17.03
C LYS A 745 14.95 1.51 -17.82
N PHE A 746 14.43 2.52 -17.13
CA PHE A 746 14.10 3.81 -17.72
C PHE A 746 14.38 4.95 -16.73
N THR A 747 14.92 6.06 -17.24
CA THR A 747 15.21 7.26 -16.45
C THR A 747 14.73 8.51 -17.18
N THR A 748 13.98 9.38 -16.49
CA THR A 748 13.63 10.71 -16.99
C THR A 748 13.45 11.72 -15.85
N THR A 749 13.66 13.00 -16.12
CA THR A 749 13.14 14.07 -15.26
C THR A 749 11.64 14.19 -15.48
N THR A 750 10.88 14.33 -14.40
CA THR A 750 9.42 14.43 -14.47
C THR A 750 8.91 15.84 -14.18
N VAL A 751 7.61 16.04 -14.38
CA VAL A 751 6.89 17.29 -14.15
C VAL A 751 5.83 17.03 -13.08
N PRO A 752 5.67 17.90 -12.06
CA PRO A 752 4.66 17.72 -11.03
C PRO A 752 3.25 17.55 -11.59
N GLY A 753 2.49 16.60 -11.03
CA GLY A 753 1.13 16.24 -11.41
C GLY A 753 0.99 15.44 -12.71
N LYS A 754 2.08 15.15 -13.43
CA LYS A 754 2.02 14.37 -14.68
C LYS A 754 2.11 12.87 -14.43
N VAL A 755 1.43 12.12 -15.29
CA VAL A 755 1.43 10.66 -15.33
C VAL A 755 2.28 10.18 -16.51
N TYR A 756 3.15 9.21 -16.25
CA TYR A 756 4.04 8.56 -17.21
C TYR A 756 3.59 7.11 -17.34
N GLU A 757 3.16 6.71 -18.53
CA GLU A 757 2.62 5.38 -18.81
C GLU A 757 3.64 4.55 -19.56
N PHE A 758 3.88 3.33 -19.10
CA PHE A 758 4.86 2.41 -19.66
C PHE A 758 4.22 1.07 -19.97
N ASP A 759 4.72 0.41 -21.02
CA ASP A 759 4.42 -0.99 -21.29
C ASP A 759 5.29 -1.93 -20.42
N GLY A 760 5.17 -3.24 -20.64
CA GLY A 760 5.94 -4.27 -19.94
C GLY A 760 7.46 -4.21 -20.12
N ASN A 761 7.95 -3.52 -21.17
CA ASN A 761 9.38 -3.30 -21.42
C ASN A 761 9.88 -1.96 -20.85
N LEU A 762 9.06 -1.26 -20.05
CA LEU A 762 9.32 0.08 -19.54
C LEU A 762 9.50 1.14 -20.65
N LYS A 763 8.90 0.92 -21.82
CA LYS A 763 8.83 1.93 -22.88
C LYS A 763 7.69 2.88 -22.62
N LEU A 764 7.97 4.18 -22.65
CA LEU A 764 6.99 5.25 -22.43
C LEU A 764 5.97 5.30 -23.59
N THR A 765 4.68 5.14 -23.30
CA THR A 765 3.61 4.95 -24.30
C THR A 765 2.72 6.17 -24.50
N ASN A 766 2.70 7.12 -23.54
CA ASN A 766 1.85 8.30 -23.61
C ASN A 766 2.57 9.57 -24.12
N GLN A 767 3.68 9.39 -24.85
CA GLN A 767 4.33 10.44 -25.65
C GLN A 767 3.84 10.42 -27.10
N PRO A 768 3.80 11.57 -27.79
CA PRO A 768 3.47 11.59 -29.21
C PRO A 768 4.54 10.83 -30.01
N PHE A 769 4.10 9.83 -30.79
CA PHE A 769 4.95 9.10 -31.74
C PHE A 769 4.92 9.76 -33.11
N GLU A 770 6.08 9.92 -33.73
CA GLU A 770 6.18 10.31 -35.14
C GLU A 770 6.22 9.07 -36.05
N ALA A 771 5.42 9.10 -37.12
CA ALA A 771 5.38 8.01 -38.08
C ALA A 771 6.71 7.90 -38.86
N VAL A 772 7.30 6.70 -38.91
CA VAL A 772 8.54 6.46 -39.67
C VAL A 772 8.25 6.55 -41.16
N THR A 773 8.91 7.46 -41.88
CA THR A 773 8.71 7.56 -43.34
C THR A 773 9.38 6.39 -44.04
N ILE A 774 8.63 5.67 -44.88
CA ILE A 774 9.12 4.53 -45.68
C ILE A 774 9.14 4.86 -47.19
N PRO A 775 10.03 4.31 -48.05
CA PRO A 775 11.07 3.32 -47.78
C PRO A 775 12.04 3.74 -46.67
N GLY A 776 12.38 2.81 -45.80
CA GLY A 776 13.12 3.09 -44.57
C GLY A 776 13.21 1.86 -43.69
N LYS A 777 14.17 1.91 -42.76
CA LYS A 777 14.41 0.88 -41.75
C LYS A 777 13.72 1.28 -40.44
N ILE A 778 13.11 0.31 -39.79
CA ILE A 778 12.44 0.44 -38.50
C ILE A 778 13.05 -0.62 -37.60
N GLN A 779 13.69 -0.21 -36.52
CA GLN A 779 14.16 -1.17 -35.51
C GLN A 779 12.97 -1.83 -34.83
N ALA A 780 13.03 -3.12 -34.54
CA ALA A 780 11.88 -3.87 -34.03
C ALA A 780 11.45 -3.36 -32.64
N GLU A 781 12.39 -2.97 -31.79
CA GLU A 781 12.16 -2.36 -30.48
C GLU A 781 11.54 -0.94 -30.58
N SER A 782 11.48 -0.34 -31.78
CA SER A 782 10.86 0.97 -32.03
C SER A 782 9.33 0.92 -32.24
N TYR A 783 8.66 -0.14 -31.81
CA TYR A 783 7.20 -0.30 -31.88
C TYR A 783 6.41 0.80 -31.13
N VAL A 784 5.17 1.09 -31.53
CA VAL A 784 4.26 2.05 -30.86
C VAL A 784 3.27 1.38 -29.91
N ALA A 785 3.08 0.07 -30.03
CA ALA A 785 2.35 -0.80 -29.10
C ALA A 785 2.86 -2.23 -29.26
N MET A 786 2.76 -3.06 -28.23
CA MET A 786 3.10 -4.47 -28.30
C MET A 786 2.30 -5.29 -27.29
N ASP A 787 2.33 -6.61 -27.44
CA ASP A 787 1.88 -7.57 -26.42
C ASP A 787 2.79 -8.80 -26.48
N GLY A 788 3.24 -9.25 -25.30
CA GLY A 788 4.01 -10.48 -25.10
C GLY A 788 5.51 -10.46 -25.45
N VAL A 789 5.97 -9.55 -26.32
CA VAL A 789 7.40 -9.47 -26.72
C VAL A 789 8.30 -8.83 -25.65
N GLN A 790 9.57 -9.23 -25.62
CA GLN A 790 10.59 -8.64 -24.76
C GLN A 790 11.66 -7.93 -25.57
N ILE A 791 12.19 -6.82 -25.06
CA ILE A 791 13.41 -6.21 -25.61
C ILE A 791 14.61 -6.89 -24.94
N GLU A 792 15.52 -7.44 -25.74
CA GLU A 792 16.75 -8.06 -25.25
C GLU A 792 17.97 -7.63 -26.08
N PRO A 793 19.20 -7.63 -25.50
CA PRO A 793 20.41 -7.36 -26.27
C PRO A 793 20.78 -8.56 -27.16
N ASP A 794 21.30 -8.28 -28.35
CA ASP A 794 22.00 -9.26 -29.19
C ASP A 794 23.43 -9.54 -28.69
N GLU A 795 24.22 -10.28 -29.48
CA GLU A 795 25.61 -10.62 -29.15
C GLU A 795 26.55 -9.40 -29.04
N ASP A 796 26.23 -8.30 -29.71
CA ASP A 796 26.98 -7.04 -29.68
C ASP A 796 26.43 -6.06 -28.61
N GLY A 797 25.31 -6.41 -27.98
CA GLY A 797 24.65 -5.61 -26.96
C GLY A 797 23.59 -4.65 -27.50
N GLU A 798 23.27 -4.71 -28.80
CA GLU A 798 22.24 -3.88 -29.43
C GLU A 798 20.84 -4.47 -29.20
N PRO A 799 19.80 -3.64 -28.98
CA PRO A 799 18.47 -4.14 -28.65
C PRO A 799 17.77 -4.79 -29.85
N ASN A 800 17.06 -5.89 -29.61
CA ASN A 800 16.15 -6.52 -30.54
C ASN A 800 14.85 -6.96 -29.81
N LEU A 801 13.86 -7.48 -30.55
CA LEU A 801 12.72 -8.16 -29.97
C LEU A 801 12.96 -9.67 -29.87
N GLY A 802 12.78 -10.23 -28.68
CA GLY A 802 12.89 -11.66 -28.42
C GLY A 802 11.83 -12.18 -27.45
N TRP A 803 12.01 -13.43 -27.00
CA TRP A 803 11.05 -14.16 -26.14
C TRP A 803 9.63 -14.25 -26.71
N ILE A 804 9.54 -14.23 -28.04
CA ILE A 804 8.31 -14.15 -28.81
C ILE A 804 7.60 -15.51 -28.82
N ASN A 805 6.33 -15.55 -28.41
CA ASN A 805 5.45 -16.72 -28.43
C ASN A 805 4.35 -16.57 -29.50
N ASP A 806 3.58 -17.64 -29.71
CA ASP A 806 2.41 -17.61 -30.59
C ASP A 806 1.37 -16.59 -30.11
N GLY A 807 0.93 -15.72 -31.02
CA GLY A 807 -0.07 -14.68 -30.77
C GLY A 807 0.49 -13.34 -30.27
N ASP A 808 1.77 -13.28 -29.89
CA ASP A 808 2.44 -12.03 -29.53
C ASP A 808 2.44 -11.05 -30.73
N TYR A 809 2.55 -9.75 -30.47
CA TYR A 809 2.60 -8.77 -31.55
C TYR A 809 3.38 -7.50 -31.23
N SER A 810 3.78 -6.80 -32.29
CA SER A 810 4.28 -5.43 -32.26
C SER A 810 3.57 -4.55 -33.31
N GLU A 811 3.26 -3.30 -32.99
CA GLU A 811 2.66 -2.33 -33.90
C GLU A 811 3.64 -1.22 -34.26
N TYR A 812 3.62 -0.75 -35.51
CA TYR A 812 4.44 0.37 -35.97
C TYR A 812 3.60 1.39 -36.70
N LEU A 813 3.93 2.67 -36.52
CA LEU A 813 3.34 3.76 -37.26
C LEU A 813 4.29 4.18 -38.38
N VAL A 814 3.86 3.99 -39.63
CA VAL A 814 4.66 4.32 -40.82
C VAL A 814 3.98 5.39 -41.65
N LYS A 815 4.77 6.23 -42.33
CA LYS A 815 4.29 7.24 -43.26
C LYS A 815 4.68 6.84 -44.67
N VAL A 816 3.67 6.46 -45.44
CA VAL A 816 3.78 5.98 -46.82
C VAL A 816 3.64 7.17 -47.78
N PRO A 817 4.71 7.59 -48.50
CA PRO A 817 4.69 8.77 -49.36
C PRO A 817 3.89 8.54 -50.67
N ALA A 818 3.83 7.30 -51.15
CA ALA A 818 3.13 6.89 -52.37
C ALA A 818 2.49 5.50 -52.19
N ALA A 819 1.27 5.30 -52.68
CA ALA A 819 0.64 3.99 -52.61
C ALA A 819 1.32 3.01 -53.58
N GLY A 820 1.51 1.76 -53.18
CA GLY A 820 2.12 0.73 -54.05
C GLY A 820 2.61 -0.48 -53.29
N ALA A 821 3.25 -1.39 -54.02
CA ALA A 821 3.92 -2.57 -53.48
C ALA A 821 5.30 -2.17 -52.92
N TYR A 822 5.60 -2.63 -51.72
CA TYR A 822 6.88 -2.48 -51.04
C TYR A 822 7.46 -3.86 -50.77
N LYS A 823 8.78 -4.00 -50.87
CA LYS A 823 9.47 -5.17 -50.35
C LYS A 823 9.64 -4.97 -48.85
N LEU A 824 8.98 -5.82 -48.06
CA LEU A 824 9.14 -5.88 -46.62
C LEU A 824 10.18 -6.95 -46.30
N THR A 825 11.30 -6.55 -45.71
CA THR A 825 12.32 -7.45 -45.17
C THR A 825 12.30 -7.38 -43.65
N ALA A 826 12.44 -8.51 -42.97
CA ALA A 826 12.73 -8.60 -41.54
C ALA A 826 14.06 -9.32 -41.34
N ARG A 827 14.95 -8.78 -40.49
CA ARG A 827 16.12 -9.49 -40.01
C ARG A 827 15.73 -10.28 -38.76
N VAL A 828 15.83 -11.60 -38.86
CA VAL A 828 15.31 -12.55 -37.87
C VAL A 828 16.35 -13.61 -37.54
N ALA A 829 16.28 -14.14 -36.33
CA ALA A 829 17.03 -15.30 -35.87
C ALA A 829 16.05 -16.28 -35.20
N SER A 830 16.32 -17.59 -35.24
CA SER A 830 15.44 -18.58 -34.60
C SER A 830 16.22 -19.79 -34.09
N GLY A 831 16.00 -20.15 -32.82
CA GLY A 831 16.43 -21.44 -32.27
C GLY A 831 15.28 -22.45 -32.15
N ALA A 832 14.14 -22.19 -32.79
CA ALA A 832 12.95 -23.04 -32.76
C ALA A 832 13.15 -24.34 -33.58
N GLU A 833 12.33 -25.36 -33.36
CA GLU A 833 12.35 -26.60 -34.15
C GLU A 833 11.47 -26.45 -35.41
N GLU A 834 10.32 -25.79 -35.27
CA GLU A 834 9.33 -25.66 -36.32
C GLU A 834 9.35 -24.27 -36.98
N LYS A 835 8.88 -24.22 -38.24
CA LYS A 835 8.73 -22.94 -38.96
C LYS A 835 7.66 -22.08 -38.32
N SER A 836 7.92 -20.78 -38.27
CA SER A 836 7.01 -19.77 -37.74
C SER A 836 6.76 -18.64 -38.76
N THR A 837 5.84 -17.73 -38.46
CA THR A 837 5.48 -16.64 -39.39
C THR A 837 5.24 -15.31 -38.69
N ILE A 838 5.48 -14.22 -39.42
CA ILE A 838 5.07 -12.86 -39.02
C ILE A 838 3.97 -12.39 -39.97
N THR A 839 2.75 -12.26 -39.46
CA THR A 839 1.59 -11.76 -40.21
C THR A 839 1.45 -10.26 -39.99
N VAL A 840 1.54 -9.48 -41.06
CA VAL A 840 1.37 -8.01 -41.02
C VAL A 840 -0.06 -7.66 -41.39
N SER A 841 -0.72 -6.85 -40.57
CA SER A 841 -2.12 -6.43 -40.76
C SER A 841 -2.29 -4.92 -40.60
N ASP A 842 -3.34 -4.36 -41.22
CA ASP A 842 -3.74 -2.96 -41.04
C ASP A 842 -4.58 -2.75 -39.76
N SER A 843 -4.95 -1.50 -39.48
CA SER A 843 -5.76 -1.13 -38.31
C SER A 843 -7.18 -1.73 -38.29
N THR A 844 -7.65 -2.33 -39.38
CA THR A 844 -8.93 -3.04 -39.45
C THR A 844 -8.79 -4.54 -39.18
N GLY A 845 -7.56 -5.03 -39.00
CA GLY A 845 -7.24 -6.45 -38.85
C GLY A 845 -7.11 -7.20 -40.17
N LYS A 846 -7.11 -6.50 -41.31
CA LYS A 846 -6.90 -7.14 -42.62
C LYS A 846 -5.42 -7.50 -42.78
N ALA A 847 -5.13 -8.78 -43.00
CA ALA A 847 -3.78 -9.24 -43.34
C ALA A 847 -3.32 -8.64 -44.68
N LEU A 848 -2.11 -8.09 -44.70
CA LEU A 848 -1.47 -7.43 -45.83
C LEU A 848 -0.30 -8.23 -46.39
N ALA A 849 0.46 -8.90 -45.51
CA ALA A 849 1.61 -9.72 -45.90
C ALA A 849 1.94 -10.76 -44.82
N THR A 850 2.68 -11.81 -45.20
CA THR A 850 3.21 -12.81 -44.26
C THR A 850 4.67 -13.08 -44.60
N LEU A 851 5.53 -13.03 -43.58
CA LEU A 851 6.92 -13.48 -43.63
C LEU A 851 7.02 -14.88 -43.04
N THR A 852 7.85 -15.75 -43.62
CA THR A 852 8.16 -17.07 -43.05
C THR A 852 9.52 -17.02 -42.37
N VAL A 853 9.60 -17.53 -41.15
CA VAL A 853 10.83 -17.71 -40.40
C VAL A 853 11.16 -19.21 -40.37
N ASP A 854 12.24 -19.58 -41.02
CA ASP A 854 12.74 -20.94 -41.17
C ASP A 854 13.95 -21.17 -40.24
N PRO A 855 13.82 -21.97 -39.16
CA PRO A 855 14.92 -22.24 -38.24
C PRO A 855 16.08 -22.99 -38.91
N ALA A 856 15.88 -23.64 -40.06
CA ALA A 856 16.96 -24.29 -40.80
C ALA A 856 17.98 -23.30 -41.41
N LYS A 857 17.71 -21.99 -41.33
CA LYS A 857 18.60 -20.92 -41.84
C LYS A 857 19.45 -20.26 -40.76
N THR A 858 19.34 -20.72 -39.52
CA THR A 858 19.98 -20.12 -38.34
C THR A 858 20.54 -21.19 -37.43
N GLU A 859 21.68 -20.93 -36.81
CA GLU A 859 22.31 -21.84 -35.83
C GLU A 859 21.95 -21.48 -34.37
N GLY A 860 21.10 -20.47 -34.15
CA GLY A 860 20.60 -20.09 -32.83
C GLY A 860 19.84 -18.76 -32.79
N TRP A 861 19.58 -18.25 -31.58
CA TRP A 861 18.78 -17.04 -31.32
C TRP A 861 19.45 -15.71 -31.70
N ASN A 862 20.74 -15.73 -32.05
CA ASN A 862 21.52 -14.57 -32.47
C ASN A 862 22.23 -14.79 -33.82
N ASP A 863 21.94 -15.88 -34.54
CA ASP A 863 22.43 -16.07 -35.90
C ASP A 863 21.38 -15.52 -36.89
N TRP A 864 21.66 -14.36 -37.45
CA TRP A 864 20.67 -13.53 -38.14
C TRP A 864 20.65 -13.75 -39.66
N TYR A 865 19.46 -13.88 -40.24
CA TYR A 865 19.24 -13.80 -41.68
C TYR A 865 18.04 -12.94 -42.02
N GLU A 866 17.88 -12.63 -43.31
CA GLU A 866 16.78 -11.82 -43.81
C GLU A 866 15.67 -12.68 -44.41
N SER A 867 14.45 -12.50 -43.91
CA SER A 867 13.22 -12.99 -44.53
C SER A 867 12.51 -11.82 -45.22
N ALA A 868 12.01 -12.03 -46.44
CA ALA A 868 11.39 -10.96 -47.22
C ALA A 868 10.08 -11.40 -47.88
N THR A 869 9.16 -10.46 -48.03
CA THR A 869 7.88 -10.61 -48.72
C THR A 869 7.47 -9.30 -49.40
N THR A 870 6.36 -9.30 -50.13
CA THR A 870 5.78 -8.07 -50.72
C THR A 870 4.57 -7.63 -49.89
N ILE A 871 4.43 -6.32 -49.67
CA ILE A 871 3.30 -5.72 -48.97
C ILE A 871 2.73 -4.53 -49.75
N ASP A 872 1.43 -4.51 -49.98
CA ASP A 872 0.74 -3.39 -50.61
C ASP A 872 0.26 -2.38 -49.56
N LEU A 873 0.73 -1.14 -49.67
CA LEU A 873 0.41 -0.09 -48.70
C LEU A 873 -0.23 1.13 -49.38
N PRO A 874 -1.32 1.70 -48.80
CA PRO A 874 -1.89 2.95 -49.28
C PRO A 874 -1.05 4.16 -48.81
N LYS A 875 -1.12 5.25 -49.58
CA LYS A 875 -0.45 6.52 -49.22
C LYS A 875 -1.04 7.11 -47.93
N GLY A 876 -0.17 7.61 -47.06
CA GLY A 876 -0.53 8.27 -45.80
C GLY A 876 0.10 7.58 -44.59
N GLU A 877 -0.29 8.01 -43.40
CA GLU A 877 0.10 7.31 -42.16
C GLU A 877 -0.67 6.00 -42.05
N GLN A 878 0.05 4.91 -41.82
CA GLN A 878 -0.47 3.56 -41.64
C GLN A 878 -0.01 3.04 -40.29
N LYS A 879 -0.93 2.41 -39.55
CA LYS A 879 -0.59 1.58 -38.40
C LYS A 879 -0.55 0.13 -38.87
N LEU A 880 0.61 -0.50 -38.72
CA LEU A 880 0.87 -1.88 -39.13
C LEU A 880 1.09 -2.73 -37.90
N LYS A 881 0.33 -3.82 -37.77
CA LYS A 881 0.47 -4.80 -36.68
C LYS A 881 1.15 -6.07 -37.20
N PHE A 882 2.25 -6.45 -36.57
CA PHE A 882 3.06 -7.63 -36.86
C PHE A 882 2.76 -8.67 -35.79
N THR A 883 1.97 -9.68 -36.12
CA THR A 883 1.63 -10.80 -35.23
C THR A 883 2.51 -12.00 -35.52
N TYR A 884 3.14 -12.54 -34.49
CA TYR A 884 4.02 -13.70 -34.56
C TYR A 884 3.21 -14.97 -34.34
N ASN A 885 3.36 -15.98 -35.21
CA ASN A 885 2.56 -17.20 -35.16
C ASN A 885 3.44 -18.44 -35.30
N GLY A 886 3.18 -19.47 -34.50
CA GLY A 886 3.91 -20.74 -34.52
C GLY A 886 3.45 -21.73 -33.44
N SER A 887 4.08 -22.90 -33.38
CA SER A 887 3.73 -23.97 -32.42
C SER A 887 4.69 -24.14 -31.25
N ASP A 888 5.91 -23.61 -31.40
CA ASP A 888 6.96 -23.74 -30.39
C ASP A 888 6.79 -22.71 -29.28
N THR A 889 7.39 -22.99 -28.12
CA THR A 889 7.35 -22.08 -26.96
C THR A 889 7.97 -20.73 -27.30
N TYR A 890 9.12 -20.70 -27.96
CA TYR A 890 9.75 -19.46 -28.45
C TYR A 890 9.90 -19.56 -29.97
N LEU A 891 9.55 -18.49 -30.68
CA LEU A 891 9.38 -18.54 -32.14
C LEU A 891 10.56 -17.96 -32.93
N MET A 892 11.05 -16.79 -32.53
CA MET A 892 12.08 -16.02 -33.23
C MET A 892 12.56 -14.84 -32.39
N ASN A 893 13.72 -14.30 -32.76
CA ASN A 893 14.12 -12.93 -32.47
C ASN A 893 14.00 -12.07 -33.74
N VAL A 894 13.69 -10.79 -33.59
CA VAL A 894 13.58 -9.82 -34.69
C VAL A 894 14.39 -8.57 -34.35
N ASP A 895 15.34 -8.24 -35.21
CA ASP A 895 16.20 -7.05 -35.04
C ASP A 895 15.54 -5.82 -35.67
N TRP A 896 15.12 -5.92 -36.94
CA TRP A 896 14.49 -4.80 -37.64
C TRP A 896 13.61 -5.22 -38.81
N TYR A 897 12.78 -4.27 -39.25
CA TYR A 897 12.04 -4.30 -40.49
C TYR A 897 12.57 -3.24 -41.46
N SER A 898 12.65 -3.57 -42.74
CA SER A 898 12.98 -2.63 -43.80
C SER A 898 11.90 -2.66 -44.87
N PHE A 899 11.49 -1.48 -45.31
CA PHE A 899 10.62 -1.31 -46.46
C PHE A 899 11.47 -0.74 -47.58
N GLU A 900 11.63 -1.49 -48.66
CA GLU A 900 12.36 -1.08 -49.86
C GLU A 900 11.39 -0.82 -51.00
N SER A 901 11.75 0.11 -51.89
CA SER A 901 10.96 0.40 -53.09
C SER A 901 11.09 -0.76 -54.09
N ASP A 902 9.99 -1.43 -54.43
CA ASP A 902 9.89 -2.18 -55.69
C ASP A 902 8.76 -1.60 -56.58
N PRO A 903 9.01 -0.47 -57.27
CA PRO A 903 8.06 0.09 -58.23
C PRO A 903 8.02 -0.67 -59.57
N THR A 904 8.57 -1.89 -59.70
CA THR A 904 8.74 -2.55 -61.01
C THR A 904 7.61 -3.50 -61.47
N ALA A 905 6.54 -3.68 -60.69
CA ALA A 905 5.36 -4.42 -61.18
C ALA A 905 4.28 -3.47 -61.75
N ILE A 906 4.31 -3.22 -63.06
CA ILE A 906 3.15 -2.64 -63.78
C ILE A 906 2.18 -3.77 -64.15
N PRO A 907 0.90 -3.68 -63.73
CA PRO A 907 -0.18 -3.95 -64.67
C PRO A 907 -1.22 -2.82 -64.72
N THR A 908 -1.44 -2.39 -65.96
CA THR A 908 -2.73 -2.06 -66.60
C THR A 908 -3.67 -1.06 -65.91
N ALA A 909 -3.78 0.09 -66.59
CA ALA A 909 -4.82 1.08 -66.36
C ALA A 909 -6.22 0.47 -66.32
N VAL A 910 -6.91 0.69 -65.20
CA VAL A 910 -8.37 0.82 -65.16
C VAL A 910 -8.69 2.24 -64.74
N ARG A 911 -9.20 3.02 -65.69
CA ARG A 911 -9.80 4.32 -65.39
C ARG A 911 -11.23 4.07 -64.93
N VAL A 912 -11.53 4.31 -63.66
CA VAL A 912 -12.91 4.57 -63.21
C VAL A 912 -12.94 5.85 -62.36
N ALA A 913 -13.65 6.81 -62.93
CA ALA A 913 -14.23 8.05 -62.45
C ALA A 913 -13.98 8.56 -61.00
N SER A 914 -13.38 9.76 -60.98
CA SER A 914 -13.92 10.99 -60.38
C SER A 914 -14.05 11.04 -58.84
N ALA A 915 -13.10 11.71 -58.20
CA ALA A 915 -13.18 12.03 -56.77
C ALA A 915 -13.25 13.54 -56.57
N LEU A 916 -14.45 14.05 -56.29
CA LEU A 916 -14.58 15.31 -55.56
C LEU A 916 -14.13 15.04 -54.12
N SER A 917 -12.97 15.57 -53.73
CA SER A 917 -12.49 15.51 -52.36
C SER A 917 -12.54 16.89 -51.71
N VAL A 918 -12.97 16.91 -50.46
CA VAL A 918 -13.15 18.14 -49.69
C VAL A 918 -12.68 17.85 -48.27
N ARG A 919 -11.76 18.67 -47.75
CA ARG A 919 -11.33 18.61 -46.35
C ARG A 919 -11.26 20.00 -45.75
N GLN A 920 -11.55 20.10 -44.45
CA GLN A 920 -11.33 21.33 -43.71
C GLN A 920 -9.83 21.60 -43.54
N VAL A 921 -9.42 22.85 -43.69
CA VAL A 921 -8.07 23.34 -43.38
C VAL A 921 -8.15 24.22 -42.14
N SER A 922 -7.20 24.03 -41.22
CA SER A 922 -7.12 24.82 -40.00
C SER A 922 -6.73 26.27 -40.33
N MET A 923 -7.48 27.24 -39.79
CA MET A 923 -7.29 28.68 -40.02
C MET A 923 -7.43 29.44 -38.68
N ALA A 924 -7.02 30.71 -38.65
CA ALA A 924 -7.16 31.58 -37.49
C ALA A 924 -8.64 31.78 -37.07
N ARG A 925 -8.86 32.06 -35.78
CA ARG A 925 -10.19 32.15 -35.13
C ARG A 925 -11.20 32.96 -35.96
N ALA A 926 -12.43 32.43 -36.12
CA ALA A 926 -13.58 33.00 -36.85
C ALA A 926 -13.63 32.88 -38.40
N SER A 927 -12.80 32.02 -39.02
CA SER A 927 -12.90 31.64 -40.45
C SER A 927 -12.88 30.13 -40.63
N VAL A 928 -13.48 29.63 -41.72
CA VAL A 928 -13.42 28.22 -42.10
C VAL A 928 -12.96 28.13 -43.55
N ALA A 929 -11.90 27.37 -43.81
CA ALA A 929 -11.43 27.10 -45.16
C ALA A 929 -11.58 25.61 -45.50
N LEU A 930 -11.96 25.34 -46.74
CA LEU A 930 -12.03 24.01 -47.32
C LEU A 930 -11.00 23.90 -48.43
N MET A 931 -10.14 22.89 -48.37
CA MET A 931 -9.39 22.49 -49.55
C MET A 931 -10.30 21.59 -50.37
N VAL A 932 -10.65 22.04 -51.57
CA VAL A 932 -11.44 21.27 -52.52
C VAL A 932 -10.54 20.85 -53.66
N SER A 933 -10.61 19.58 -54.02
CA SER A 933 -9.96 19.01 -55.19
C SER A 933 -11.04 18.39 -56.07
N ALA A 934 -11.19 18.95 -57.27
CA ALA A 934 -12.19 18.55 -58.25
C ALA A 934 -11.59 18.60 -59.67
N ASP A 935 -12.06 17.76 -60.58
CA ASP A 935 -11.59 17.71 -61.98
C ASP A 935 -12.15 18.85 -62.87
N GLY A 936 -12.66 19.93 -62.27
CA GLY A 936 -13.27 21.08 -62.95
C GLY A 936 -13.81 22.14 -61.99
N ASP A 937 -14.75 22.95 -62.46
CA ASP A 937 -15.43 23.96 -61.64
C ASP A 937 -16.31 23.30 -60.57
N PHE A 938 -16.39 23.92 -59.41
CA PHE A 938 -17.18 23.46 -58.28
C PHE A 938 -17.79 24.63 -57.51
N GLU A 939 -18.92 24.33 -56.85
CA GLU A 939 -19.65 25.24 -56.00
C GLU A 939 -19.67 24.73 -54.56
N ALA A 940 -19.17 25.52 -53.61
CA ALA A 940 -19.22 25.23 -52.19
C ALA A 940 -20.26 26.12 -51.50
N ARG A 941 -21.21 25.51 -50.79
CA ARG A 941 -22.24 26.17 -49.97
C ARG A 941 -22.04 25.82 -48.51
N LEU A 942 -22.18 26.79 -47.61
CA LEU A 942 -22.14 26.58 -46.17
C LEU A 942 -23.53 26.84 -45.59
N TYR A 943 -24.06 25.91 -44.81
CA TYR A 943 -25.33 26.01 -44.11
C TYR A 943 -25.13 26.00 -42.60
N SER A 944 -26.00 26.68 -41.84
CA SER A 944 -26.04 26.54 -40.38
C SER A 944 -26.60 25.17 -39.99
N ALA A 945 -26.43 24.76 -38.73
CA ALA A 945 -26.98 23.51 -38.21
C ALA A 945 -28.51 23.37 -38.40
N ASN A 946 -29.23 24.49 -38.52
CA ASN A 946 -30.68 24.53 -38.73
C ASN A 946 -31.08 24.52 -40.22
N GLY A 947 -30.12 24.35 -41.14
CA GLY A 947 -30.36 24.21 -42.57
C GLY A 947 -30.41 25.51 -43.39
N ASN A 948 -30.20 26.68 -42.77
CA ASN A 948 -30.19 27.97 -43.48
C ASN A 948 -28.87 28.16 -44.25
N LEU A 949 -28.92 28.61 -45.51
CA LEU A 949 -27.72 28.91 -46.30
C LEU A 949 -27.01 30.15 -45.73
N VAL A 950 -25.76 29.98 -45.30
CA VAL A 950 -24.90 31.01 -44.70
C VAL A 950 -24.05 31.70 -45.75
N ALA A 951 -23.43 30.93 -46.67
CA ALA A 951 -22.57 31.48 -47.72
C ALA A 951 -22.41 30.52 -48.90
N LYS A 952 -22.06 31.06 -50.08
CA LYS A 952 -21.76 30.29 -51.30
C LYS A 952 -20.51 30.83 -52.00
N ARG A 953 -19.69 29.94 -52.55
CA ARG A 953 -18.43 30.24 -53.25
C ARG A 953 -18.26 29.30 -54.45
N GLN A 954 -17.60 29.79 -55.50
CA GLN A 954 -17.18 28.99 -56.66
C GLN A 954 -15.67 28.82 -56.63
N GLY A 955 -15.19 27.71 -57.15
CA GLY A 955 -13.77 27.43 -57.38
C GLY A 955 -13.59 26.46 -58.53
N SER A 956 -12.35 26.14 -58.86
CA SER A 956 -12.00 25.18 -59.91
C SER A 956 -10.76 24.39 -59.52
N GLY A 957 -10.63 23.17 -60.05
CA GLY A 957 -9.45 22.34 -59.84
C GLY A 957 -9.20 22.03 -58.35
N ASN A 958 -7.93 22.17 -57.95
CA ASN A 958 -7.52 22.13 -56.54
C ASN A 958 -7.39 23.55 -55.99
N SER A 959 -8.39 24.01 -55.25
CA SER A 959 -8.40 25.36 -54.69
C SER A 959 -8.91 25.40 -53.26
N LEU A 960 -8.33 26.33 -52.49
CA LEU A 960 -8.77 26.64 -51.13
C LEU A 960 -9.96 27.61 -51.19
N VAL A 961 -11.07 27.22 -50.58
CA VAL A 961 -12.28 28.04 -50.48
C VAL A 961 -12.52 28.44 -49.05
N GLU A 962 -12.48 29.75 -48.79
CA GLU A 962 -12.64 30.32 -47.47
C GLU A 962 -14.01 30.98 -47.28
N PHE A 963 -14.64 30.65 -46.15
CA PHE A 963 -15.86 31.25 -45.65
C PHE A 963 -15.53 32.15 -44.45
N GLY A 964 -16.02 33.39 -44.49
CA GLY A 964 -15.83 34.37 -43.40
C GLY A 964 -14.80 35.48 -43.67
N LYS A 965 -14.19 35.54 -44.86
CA LYS A 965 -13.11 36.48 -45.21
C LYS A 965 -13.42 37.98 -44.99
N ASN A 966 -14.69 38.39 -44.82
CA ASN A 966 -15.11 39.78 -44.52
C ASN A 966 -16.32 39.86 -43.57
N GLY A 967 -16.53 38.83 -42.72
CA GLY A 967 -17.60 38.78 -41.74
C GLY A 967 -17.48 37.51 -40.91
N ARG A 968 -17.31 37.63 -39.59
CA ARG A 968 -17.04 36.50 -38.69
C ARG A 968 -18.18 35.48 -38.75
N LEU A 969 -17.82 34.20 -38.92
CA LEU A 969 -18.76 33.11 -38.67
C LEU A 969 -18.98 33.00 -37.15
N LEU A 970 -20.25 32.89 -36.72
CA LEU A 970 -20.56 32.64 -35.31
C LEU A 970 -19.99 31.27 -34.89
N GLN A 971 -19.51 31.16 -33.65
CA GLN A 971 -19.03 29.89 -33.11
C GLN A 971 -20.16 28.85 -33.16
N GLY A 972 -19.87 27.68 -33.72
CA GLY A 972 -20.90 26.66 -33.88
C GLY A 972 -20.59 25.61 -34.94
N THR A 973 -21.55 24.71 -35.12
CA THR A 973 -21.49 23.65 -36.13
C THR A 973 -22.19 24.11 -37.41
N TYR A 974 -21.52 23.91 -38.54
CA TYR A 974 -22.03 24.19 -39.88
C TYR A 974 -21.94 22.94 -40.76
N ILE A 975 -22.72 22.94 -41.83
CA ILE A 975 -22.69 21.90 -42.86
C ILE A 975 -22.23 22.53 -44.17
N ALA A 976 -21.06 22.13 -44.68
CA ALA A 976 -20.64 22.52 -46.01
C ALA A 976 -21.06 21.47 -47.03
N VAL A 977 -21.61 21.91 -48.15
CA VAL A 977 -21.97 21.07 -49.31
C VAL A 977 -21.21 21.60 -50.51
N VAL A 978 -20.34 20.77 -51.09
CA VAL A 978 -19.58 21.11 -52.30
C VAL A 978 -20.07 20.24 -53.45
N LYS A 979 -20.29 20.85 -54.61
CA LYS A 979 -20.75 20.19 -55.84
C LYS A 979 -19.80 20.48 -57.00
N SER A 980 -19.42 19.46 -57.77
CA SER A 980 -18.69 19.60 -59.04
C SER A 980 -19.26 18.62 -60.05
N GLY A 981 -19.81 19.15 -61.16
CA GLY A 981 -20.62 18.34 -62.08
C GLY A 981 -21.75 17.60 -61.36
N ASN A 982 -21.78 16.27 -61.48
CA ASN A 982 -22.76 15.39 -60.83
C ASN A 982 -22.33 14.92 -59.42
N LEU A 983 -21.14 15.28 -58.94
CA LEU A 983 -20.62 14.85 -57.64
C LEU A 983 -20.94 15.86 -56.54
N GLN A 984 -21.26 15.38 -55.34
CA GLN A 984 -21.48 16.19 -54.15
C GLN A 984 -20.77 15.59 -52.92
N LYS A 985 -20.14 16.44 -52.09
CA LYS A 985 -19.64 16.07 -50.76
C LYS A 985 -20.21 17.00 -49.71
N THR A 986 -20.55 16.42 -48.55
CA THR A 986 -21.08 17.16 -47.40
C THR A 986 -20.19 16.94 -46.17
N LEU A 987 -19.80 18.01 -45.48
CA LEU A 987 -18.96 17.96 -44.28
C LEU A 987 -19.60 18.72 -43.13
N LYS A 988 -19.50 18.15 -41.93
CA LYS A 988 -19.78 18.85 -40.67
C LYS A 988 -18.53 19.58 -40.22
N ILE A 989 -18.63 20.89 -40.00
CA ILE A 989 -17.50 21.75 -39.70
C ILE A 989 -17.79 22.52 -38.41
N LYS A 990 -16.80 22.63 -37.53
CA LYS A 990 -16.86 23.52 -36.37
C LYS A 990 -16.07 24.79 -36.65
N ALA A 991 -16.73 25.93 -36.52
CA ALA A 991 -16.08 27.23 -36.40
C ALA A 991 -15.84 27.51 -34.92
N TYR A 992 -14.59 27.79 -34.55
CA TYR A 992 -14.14 28.06 -33.18
C TYR A 992 -13.91 29.54 -32.94
#